data_AF-A0A1Y1X8R9-F1
#
_entry.id   AF-A0A1Y1X8R9-F1
#
_cell.length_a   1.000
_cell.length_b   1.000
_cell.length_c   1.000
_cell.angle_alpha   90.00
_cell.angle_beta   90.00
_cell.angle_gamma   90.00
#
_symmetry.space_group_name_H-M   'P 1'
#
loop_
_entity.id
_entity.type
_entity.pdbx_description
1 polymer ?
#
loop_
_entity_poly.entity_id
_entity_poly.type
_entity_poly.pdbx_seq_one_letter_code
_entity_poly.pdbx_strand_id
1 'polypeptide(L)'
;MGKKNRGSTLIQNLPQLQNLIKRDPISYKDEFFRQWRHYESQLTIFQLKPESESEEFAELITFLSHVSSCYPNETAEFPKQLIDILSKHYMILSPNLRKIMVQALILLKNKDVVSTANILSLFFTLFRCKDKLLRTLLHTYIVTDIKNSNAKHKNNKLNKTLQNFMFKMLNDSDDIAARESLKVMIDLYKKNIWNDEKTVNIIAQACLSKTQKIAATAIAFFLGVNSKEEEEDDEEDIDIGYMKRTMKITKKTKSKQAQMERALTTLKKKERQRNKAEVFNFSALHLINDPQGFSEKLFSRLKQVTSTSEFSFEVRIQMINLISRLIGVHKLILLNFYTFIIKYLVPHQRDVTQILAYTAQSIHELIPPDSIEPIVEAISNNFLWTNCASEVIIVGLNSLREICTRAPLAMNERLLQSLVADFKIHQDSGVTAAAKSLISLYREINPEMLKKKDRGKIATINLKDIKAPQYGEVKVNDTVEGMDLLMKYQRKKEEKENNENNEDEDPGEGWEGWEVDSEAEVINDEENGDNEETEEDKMEKEKIKMEEKKKANEELTSRILTDEDFTKLKRLRHHEELKKMTGNKDEEFLSDSSDEEEEETKEYLDADDLTVHIKRKRSDYEERMESIKRGREGRLKFGSRKGKERSSVTNAEKSKKNKAFMMIVHKRSVQNKAKKSLREKQKILRAHIKKQKMKLK
;
A
#
# COMPACT_ATOMS: atom_id res chain seq x y z
N MET A 1 -36.98 69.92 -13.49
CA MET A 1 -36.16 69.78 -12.26
C MET A 1 -35.59 68.37 -12.00
N GLY A 2 -35.92 67.31 -12.78
CA GLY A 2 -35.49 65.93 -12.47
C GLY A 2 -34.04 65.52 -12.81
N LYS A 3 -33.29 66.28 -13.62
CA LYS A 3 -31.90 65.91 -14.00
C LYS A 3 -30.85 66.23 -12.93
N LYS A 4 -31.03 67.30 -12.13
CA LYS A 4 -30.09 67.66 -11.05
C LYS A 4 -30.14 66.69 -9.86
N ASN A 5 -31.34 66.20 -9.50
CA ASN A 5 -31.49 65.22 -8.42
C ASN A 5 -30.90 63.85 -8.78
N ARG A 6 -30.93 63.44 -10.06
CA ARG A 6 -30.26 62.20 -10.51
C ARG A 6 -28.74 62.28 -10.35
N GLY A 7 -28.13 63.45 -10.54
CA GLY A 7 -26.71 63.68 -10.33
C GLY A 7 -26.28 63.57 -8.85
N SER A 8 -27.09 64.10 -7.92
CA SER A 8 -26.79 63.99 -6.48
C SER A 8 -26.97 62.56 -5.95
N THR A 9 -27.98 61.83 -6.42
CA THR A 9 -28.17 60.42 -6.07
C THR A 9 -27.08 59.52 -6.66
N LEU A 10 -26.46 59.92 -7.77
CA LEU A 10 -25.38 59.17 -8.41
C LEU A 10 -24.10 59.14 -7.55
N ILE A 11 -23.84 60.22 -6.81
CA ILE A 11 -22.68 60.34 -5.93
C ILE A 11 -22.85 59.48 -4.67
N GLN A 12 -24.08 59.32 -4.18
CA GLN A 12 -24.39 58.46 -3.04
C GLN A 12 -24.41 56.97 -3.42
N ASN A 13 -24.75 56.63 -4.66
CA ASN A 13 -24.78 55.24 -5.13
C ASN A 13 -23.42 54.82 -5.74
N LEU A 14 -22.49 54.43 -4.86
CA LEU A 14 -21.13 54.01 -5.23
C LEU A 14 -21.09 52.85 -6.24
N PRO A 15 -21.93 51.80 -6.17
CA PRO A 15 -21.96 50.74 -7.18
C PRO A 15 -22.34 51.22 -8.58
N GLN A 16 -23.31 52.15 -8.68
CA GLN A 16 -23.71 52.71 -9.97
C GLN A 16 -22.60 53.59 -10.55
N LEU A 17 -21.97 54.41 -9.71
CA LEU A 17 -20.83 55.25 -10.10
C LEU A 17 -19.64 54.40 -10.57
N GLN A 18 -19.35 53.29 -9.89
CA GLN A 18 -18.29 52.35 -10.26
C GLN A 18 -18.49 51.80 -11.68
N ASN A 19 -19.71 51.40 -12.04
CA ASN A 19 -20.01 50.88 -13.37
C ASN A 19 -19.87 51.95 -14.45
N LEU A 20 -20.22 53.19 -14.16
CA LEU A 20 -20.11 54.32 -15.09
C LEU A 20 -18.64 54.72 -15.31
N ILE A 21 -17.85 54.79 -14.24
CA ILE A 21 -16.40 55.06 -14.33
C ILE A 21 -15.68 53.98 -15.13
N LYS A 22 -16.06 52.70 -14.97
CA LYS A 22 -15.47 51.60 -15.75
C LYS A 22 -15.79 51.68 -17.25
N ARG A 23 -16.90 52.32 -17.63
CA ARG A 23 -17.28 52.50 -19.04
C ARG A 23 -16.55 53.69 -19.65
N ASP A 24 -16.62 54.85 -19.00
CA ASP A 24 -16.03 56.10 -19.49
C ASP A 24 -15.22 56.82 -18.38
N PRO A 25 -13.95 56.45 -18.15
CA PRO A 25 -13.14 57.04 -17.08
C PRO A 25 -12.98 58.56 -17.21
N ILE A 26 -12.78 59.07 -18.42
CA ILE A 26 -12.43 60.49 -18.63
C ILE A 26 -13.56 61.43 -18.16
N SER A 27 -14.81 61.04 -18.40
CA SER A 27 -15.98 61.88 -18.11
C SER A 27 -16.32 61.97 -16.62
N TYR A 28 -15.95 60.96 -15.83
CA TYR A 28 -16.29 60.86 -14.41
C TYR A 28 -15.11 61.18 -13.47
N LYS A 29 -14.11 61.95 -13.95
CA LYS A 29 -12.92 62.30 -13.18
C LYS A 29 -13.25 63.19 -11.97
N ASP A 30 -14.15 64.15 -12.15
CA ASP A 30 -14.55 65.09 -11.09
C ASP A 30 -15.33 64.39 -9.97
N GLU A 31 -16.21 63.45 -10.32
CA GLU A 31 -16.92 62.62 -9.36
C GLU A 31 -15.95 61.71 -8.58
N PHE A 32 -14.94 61.15 -9.25
CA PHE A 32 -13.88 60.38 -8.59
C PHE A 32 -13.11 61.24 -7.57
N PHE A 33 -12.68 62.44 -7.95
CA PHE A 33 -11.97 63.34 -7.03
C PHE A 33 -12.77 63.74 -5.79
N ARG A 34 -14.08 63.89 -5.92
CA ARG A 34 -14.96 64.14 -4.77
C ARG A 34 -14.94 62.97 -3.79
N GLN A 35 -15.01 61.74 -4.29
CA GLN A 35 -14.92 60.54 -3.45
C GLN A 35 -13.52 60.34 -2.87
N TRP A 36 -12.47 60.70 -3.61
CA TRP A 36 -11.09 60.66 -3.12
C TRP A 36 -10.89 61.61 -1.92
N ARG A 37 -11.36 62.87 -2.02
CA ARG A 37 -11.31 63.82 -0.89
C ARG A 37 -12.14 63.36 0.30
N HIS A 38 -13.28 62.72 0.04
CA HIS A 38 -14.10 62.12 1.09
C HIS A 38 -13.33 60.99 1.81
N TYR A 39 -12.65 60.14 1.05
CA TYR A 39 -11.77 59.11 1.59
C TYR A 39 -10.61 59.69 2.41
N GLU A 40 -9.91 60.72 1.93
CA GLU A 40 -8.84 61.39 2.70
C GLU A 40 -9.36 61.97 4.02
N SER A 41 -10.53 62.60 3.98
CA SER A 41 -11.18 63.15 5.18
C SER A 41 -11.48 62.04 6.18
N GLN A 42 -12.11 60.94 5.73
CA GLN A 42 -12.40 59.77 6.57
C GLN A 42 -11.13 59.08 7.07
N LEU A 43 -10.05 59.04 6.28
CA LEU A 43 -8.76 58.49 6.69
C LEU A 43 -8.14 59.30 7.83
N THR A 44 -8.20 60.64 7.77
CA THR A 44 -7.72 61.48 8.88
C THR A 44 -8.55 61.29 10.16
N ILE A 45 -9.87 61.17 10.04
CA ILE A 45 -10.77 60.86 11.16
C ILE A 45 -10.39 59.49 11.75
N PHE A 46 -10.16 58.50 10.89
CA PHE A 46 -9.79 57.15 11.29
C PHE A 46 -8.43 57.11 12.00
N GLN A 47 -7.44 57.89 11.57
CA GLN A 47 -6.15 58.01 12.26
C GLN A 47 -6.30 58.59 13.67
N LEU A 48 -7.28 59.48 13.89
CA LEU A 48 -7.57 60.05 15.20
C LEU A 48 -8.37 59.08 16.10
N LYS A 49 -9.27 58.28 15.52
CA LYS A 49 -10.09 57.27 16.23
C LYS A 49 -10.14 55.94 15.48
N PRO A 50 -9.15 55.06 15.68
CA PRO A 50 -9.08 53.77 14.98
C PRO A 50 -10.13 52.74 15.41
N GLU A 51 -10.82 52.97 16.55
CA GLU A 51 -11.83 52.06 17.11
C GLU A 51 -13.22 52.25 16.48
N SER A 52 -13.52 53.42 15.90
CA SER A 52 -14.86 53.68 15.36
C SER A 52 -15.07 52.96 14.04
N GLU A 53 -16.08 52.10 14.00
CA GLU A 53 -16.56 51.47 12.77
C GLU A 53 -17.27 52.52 11.91
N SER A 54 -16.74 52.75 10.71
CA SER A 54 -17.36 53.60 9.69
C SER A 54 -17.71 52.74 8.48
N GLU A 55 -18.99 52.41 8.34
CA GLU A 55 -19.51 51.67 7.19
C GLU A 55 -19.22 52.43 5.88
N GLU A 56 -19.36 53.75 5.90
CA GLU A 56 -19.03 54.65 4.79
C GLU A 56 -17.56 54.51 4.35
N PHE A 57 -16.61 54.40 5.29
CA PHE A 57 -15.20 54.24 4.96
C PHE A 57 -14.93 52.89 4.28
N ALA A 58 -15.63 51.84 4.71
CA ALA A 58 -15.52 50.51 4.12
C ALA A 58 -16.06 50.48 2.68
N GLU A 59 -17.19 51.15 2.43
CA GLU A 59 -17.74 51.30 1.09
C GLU A 59 -16.81 52.10 0.16
N LEU A 60 -16.20 53.19 0.66
CA LEU A 60 -15.22 53.99 -0.08
C LEU A 60 -13.97 53.18 -0.44
N ILE A 61 -13.42 52.40 0.49
CA ILE A 61 -12.27 51.51 0.22
C ILE A 61 -12.63 50.50 -0.87
N THR A 62 -13.83 49.91 -0.78
CA THR A 62 -14.32 48.96 -1.79
C THR A 62 -14.44 49.64 -3.15
N PHE A 63 -15.05 50.82 -3.21
CA PHE A 63 -15.18 51.61 -4.45
C PHE A 63 -13.81 51.94 -5.06
N LEU A 64 -12.89 52.52 -4.27
CA LEU A 64 -11.56 52.92 -4.72
C LEU A 64 -10.72 51.75 -5.21
N SER A 65 -10.78 50.59 -4.53
CA SER A 65 -10.04 49.40 -4.97
C SER A 65 -10.46 48.94 -6.37
N HIS A 66 -11.75 49.04 -6.71
CA HIS A 66 -12.23 48.66 -8.02
C HIS A 66 -11.90 49.68 -9.12
N VAL A 67 -11.87 50.96 -8.78
CA VAL A 67 -11.63 52.09 -9.71
C VAL A 67 -10.14 52.39 -9.90
N SER A 68 -9.27 51.92 -8.99
CA SER A 68 -7.80 52.10 -9.04
C SER A 68 -7.15 51.87 -10.41
N SER A 69 -7.58 50.85 -11.15
CA SER A 69 -7.06 50.51 -12.48
C SER A 69 -7.36 51.57 -13.54
N CYS A 70 -8.44 52.35 -13.36
CA CYS A 70 -8.84 53.41 -14.29
C CYS A 70 -8.02 54.69 -14.10
N TYR A 71 -7.47 54.91 -12.89
CA TYR A 71 -6.69 56.10 -12.54
C TYR A 71 -5.38 55.74 -11.80
N PRO A 72 -4.38 55.21 -12.52
CA PRO A 72 -3.14 54.71 -11.91
C PRO A 72 -2.30 55.81 -11.25
N ASN A 73 -2.28 57.02 -11.81
CA ASN A 73 -1.45 58.12 -11.30
C ASN A 73 -1.98 58.68 -9.97
N GLU A 74 -3.31 58.84 -9.88
CA GLU A 74 -3.99 59.43 -8.72
C GLU A 74 -4.02 58.45 -7.53
N THR A 75 -4.07 57.15 -7.81
CA THR A 75 -4.23 56.10 -6.78
C THR A 75 -2.93 55.43 -6.35
N ALA A 76 -1.77 55.96 -6.75
CA ALA A 76 -0.47 55.33 -6.45
C ALA A 76 -0.18 55.22 -4.93
N GLU A 77 -0.69 56.15 -4.12
CA GLU A 77 -0.51 56.14 -2.67
C GLU A 77 -1.49 55.22 -1.92
N PHE A 78 -2.65 54.94 -2.52
CA PHE A 78 -3.74 54.19 -1.88
C PHE A 78 -3.30 52.82 -1.34
N PRO A 79 -2.59 51.96 -2.11
CA PRO A 79 -2.18 50.66 -1.59
C PRO A 79 -1.21 50.77 -0.41
N LYS A 80 -0.32 51.77 -0.41
CA LYS A 80 0.63 51.99 0.68
C LYS A 80 -0.09 52.42 1.96
N GLN A 81 -1.06 53.33 1.84
CA GLN A 81 -1.88 53.77 2.97
C GLN A 81 -2.63 52.59 3.61
N LEU A 82 -3.21 51.69 2.81
CA LEU A 82 -3.87 50.48 3.33
C LEU A 82 -2.91 49.53 4.06
N ILE A 83 -1.70 49.33 3.51
CA ILE A 83 -0.66 48.49 4.14
C ILE A 83 -0.21 49.09 5.49
N ASP A 84 -0.01 50.41 5.55
CA ASP A 84 0.40 51.10 6.77
C ASP A 84 -0.69 51.05 7.85
N ILE A 85 -1.95 51.23 7.47
CA ILE A 85 -3.08 51.12 8.41
C ILE A 85 -3.18 49.70 8.97
N LEU A 86 -3.11 48.69 8.11
CA LEU A 86 -3.19 47.29 8.55
C LEU A 86 -1.97 46.90 9.40
N SER A 87 -0.76 47.32 9.06
CA SER A 87 0.42 46.97 9.84
C SER A 87 0.45 47.62 11.24
N LYS A 88 -0.05 48.87 11.38
CA LYS A 88 -0.06 49.60 12.65
C LYS A 88 -1.26 49.27 13.54
N HIS A 89 -2.45 49.12 12.96
CA HIS A 89 -3.71 49.04 13.71
C HIS A 89 -4.43 47.68 13.58
N TYR A 90 -3.75 46.61 13.15
CA TYR A 90 -4.42 45.32 12.93
C TYR A 90 -5.16 44.78 14.15
N MET A 91 -4.73 45.01 15.40
CA MET A 91 -5.45 44.48 16.58
C MET A 91 -6.71 45.26 16.97
N ILE A 92 -6.74 46.56 16.68
CA ILE A 92 -7.79 47.49 17.14
C ILE A 92 -8.93 47.58 16.12
N LEU A 93 -8.62 47.36 14.84
CA LEU A 93 -9.56 47.48 13.72
C LEU A 93 -10.80 46.56 13.88
N SER A 94 -11.98 47.04 13.46
CA SER A 94 -13.18 46.19 13.44
C SER A 94 -12.98 44.98 12.49
N PRO A 95 -13.51 43.79 12.84
CA PRO A 95 -13.36 42.59 12.01
C PRO A 95 -13.86 42.77 10.57
N ASN A 96 -14.94 43.54 10.39
CA ASN A 96 -15.54 43.79 9.08
C ASN A 96 -14.64 44.69 8.22
N LEU A 97 -14.20 45.82 8.78
CA LEU A 97 -13.31 46.75 8.08
C LEU A 97 -11.97 46.09 7.71
N ARG A 98 -11.41 45.27 8.62
CA ARG A 98 -10.21 44.47 8.36
C ARG A 98 -10.39 43.52 7.18
N LYS A 99 -11.52 42.82 7.10
CA LYS A 99 -11.85 41.92 5.99
C LYS A 99 -11.95 42.68 4.68
N ILE A 100 -12.63 43.82 4.66
CA ILE A 100 -12.82 44.64 3.46
C ILE A 100 -11.47 45.21 2.97
N MET A 101 -10.61 45.70 3.87
CA MET A 101 -9.27 46.17 3.51
C MET A 101 -8.40 45.05 2.91
N VAL A 102 -8.46 43.84 3.48
CA VAL A 102 -7.74 42.67 2.94
C VAL A 102 -8.29 42.28 1.57
N GLN A 103 -9.61 42.27 1.38
CA GLN A 103 -10.23 42.01 0.07
C GLN A 103 -9.85 43.07 -0.98
N ALA A 104 -9.80 44.34 -0.58
CA ALA A 104 -9.34 45.44 -1.44
C ALA A 104 -7.87 45.24 -1.86
N LEU A 105 -6.98 44.87 -0.93
CA LEU A 105 -5.58 44.56 -1.24
C LEU A 105 -5.43 43.34 -2.15
N ILE A 106 -6.23 42.29 -1.94
CA ILE A 106 -6.29 41.11 -2.80
C ILE A 106 -6.69 41.50 -4.23
N LEU A 107 -7.68 42.38 -4.37
CA LEU A 107 -8.14 42.86 -5.67
C LEU A 107 -7.08 43.71 -6.38
N LEU A 108 -6.41 44.61 -5.65
CA LEU A 108 -5.30 45.43 -6.18
C LEU A 108 -4.12 44.57 -6.62
N LYS A 109 -3.83 43.51 -5.85
CA LYS A 109 -2.81 42.51 -6.20
C LYS A 109 -3.18 41.79 -7.49
N ASN A 110 -4.42 41.32 -7.64
CA ASN A 110 -4.84 40.61 -8.87
C ASN A 110 -4.75 41.47 -10.14
N LYS A 111 -4.64 42.80 -9.98
CA LYS A 111 -4.39 43.78 -11.05
C LYS A 111 -2.91 44.18 -11.18
N ASP A 112 -2.01 43.48 -10.48
CA ASP A 112 -0.55 43.68 -10.45
C ASP A 112 -0.08 45.09 -10.03
N VAL A 113 -0.91 45.84 -9.28
CA VAL A 113 -0.56 47.18 -8.78
C VAL A 113 0.45 47.13 -7.62
N VAL A 114 0.54 45.99 -6.92
CA VAL A 114 1.33 45.84 -5.69
C VAL A 114 2.22 44.59 -5.76
N SER A 115 3.44 44.69 -5.20
CA SER A 115 4.38 43.57 -5.13
C SER A 115 3.90 42.45 -4.19
N THR A 116 3.97 41.21 -4.67
CA THR A 116 3.56 39.98 -3.95
C THR A 116 4.30 39.78 -2.61
N ALA A 117 5.60 40.11 -2.55
CA ALA A 117 6.41 39.84 -1.35
C ALA A 117 5.97 40.67 -0.13
N ASN A 118 5.63 41.95 -0.34
CA ASN A 118 5.21 42.85 0.74
C ASN A 118 3.82 42.49 1.26
N ILE A 119 2.91 42.14 0.35
CA ILE A 119 1.55 41.72 0.69
C ILE A 119 1.56 40.42 1.48
N LEU A 120 2.30 39.41 1.01
CA LEU A 120 2.35 38.12 1.71
C LEU A 120 2.94 38.28 3.12
N SER A 121 4.01 39.09 3.27
CA SER A 121 4.58 39.39 4.59
C SER A 121 3.54 40.01 5.53
N LEU A 122 2.75 40.98 5.05
CA LEU A 122 1.64 41.56 5.82
C LEU A 122 0.57 40.52 6.16
N PHE A 123 0.16 39.69 5.21
CA PHE A 123 -0.88 38.68 5.43
C PHE A 123 -0.48 37.64 6.48
N PHE A 124 0.79 37.28 6.56
CA PHE A 124 1.28 36.46 7.66
C PHE A 124 1.23 37.18 9.00
N THR A 125 1.60 38.47 9.07
CA THR A 125 1.44 39.24 10.32
C THR A 125 -0.02 39.34 10.77
N LEU A 126 -0.97 39.38 9.82
CA LEU A 126 -2.40 39.38 10.10
C LEU A 126 -2.92 38.04 10.68
N PHE A 127 -2.16 36.95 10.62
CA PHE A 127 -2.54 35.71 11.32
C PHE A 127 -2.53 35.86 12.85
N ARG A 128 -1.90 36.90 13.39
CA ARG A 128 -1.99 37.25 14.82
C ARG A 128 -3.39 37.67 15.26
N CYS A 129 -4.25 38.07 14.32
CA CYS A 129 -5.62 38.47 14.62
C CYS A 129 -6.49 37.28 15.09
N LYS A 130 -7.31 37.51 16.12
CA LYS A 130 -8.22 36.51 16.70
C LYS A 130 -9.50 36.26 15.89
N ASP A 131 -9.50 36.53 14.59
CA ASP A 131 -10.66 36.30 13.71
C ASP A 131 -10.53 34.97 12.96
N LYS A 132 -11.47 34.05 13.14
CA LYS A 132 -11.45 32.76 12.41
C LYS A 132 -11.70 32.95 10.91
N LEU A 133 -12.72 33.75 10.55
CA LEU A 133 -13.14 33.96 9.17
C LEU A 133 -12.04 34.63 8.33
N LEU A 134 -11.38 35.65 8.87
CA LEU A 134 -10.29 36.33 8.18
C LEU A 134 -9.11 35.40 7.95
N ARG A 135 -8.74 34.58 8.95
CA ARG A 135 -7.64 33.62 8.80
C ARG A 135 -7.93 32.57 7.74
N THR A 136 -9.16 32.05 7.65
CA THR A 136 -9.56 31.13 6.58
C THR A 136 -9.46 31.80 5.20
N LEU A 137 -9.89 33.06 5.08
CA LEU A 137 -9.78 33.83 3.84
C LEU A 137 -8.30 34.05 3.45
N LEU A 138 -7.47 34.51 4.39
CA LEU A 138 -6.04 34.71 4.19
C LEU A 138 -5.34 33.42 3.80
N HIS A 139 -5.61 32.32 4.51
CA HIS A 139 -5.05 31.00 4.21
C HIS A 139 -5.37 30.56 2.78
N THR A 140 -6.65 30.63 2.39
CA THR A 140 -7.10 30.26 1.04
C THR A 140 -6.45 31.13 -0.03
N TYR A 141 -6.39 32.44 0.21
CA TYR A 141 -5.76 33.37 -0.70
C TYR A 141 -4.26 33.13 -0.85
N ILE A 142 -3.51 32.99 0.25
CA ILE A 142 -2.07 32.76 0.21
C ILE A 142 -1.74 31.49 -0.58
N VAL A 143 -2.47 30.40 -0.33
CA VAL A 143 -2.25 29.13 -1.04
C VAL A 143 -2.56 29.26 -2.53
N THR A 144 -3.68 29.92 -2.89
CA THR A 144 -4.04 30.12 -4.30
C THR A 144 -3.08 31.08 -5.01
N ASP A 145 -2.61 32.11 -4.32
CA ASP A 145 -1.68 33.08 -4.88
C ASP A 145 -0.31 32.47 -5.16
N ILE A 146 0.23 31.70 -4.21
CA ILE A 146 1.49 30.98 -4.40
C ILE A 146 1.33 29.93 -5.51
N LYS A 147 0.18 29.25 -5.60
CA LYS A 147 -0.11 28.33 -6.71
C LYS A 147 -0.09 29.05 -8.06
N ASN A 148 -0.79 30.18 -8.19
CA ASN A 148 -0.85 30.95 -9.44
C ASN A 148 0.53 31.53 -9.81
N SER A 149 1.29 32.01 -8.83
CA SER A 149 2.64 32.53 -9.03
C SER A 149 3.63 31.46 -9.50
N ASN A 150 3.39 30.20 -9.15
CA ASN A 150 4.20 29.04 -9.57
C ASN A 150 3.58 28.25 -10.73
N ALA A 151 2.46 28.70 -11.32
CA ALA A 151 1.72 27.95 -12.34
C ALA A 151 2.48 27.81 -13.67
N LYS A 152 3.26 28.83 -14.05
CA LYS A 152 4.10 28.79 -15.28
C LYS A 152 5.46 28.16 -15.00
N HIS A 153 6.17 28.70 -14.02
CA HIS A 153 7.47 28.20 -13.56
C HIS A 153 7.60 28.41 -12.05
N LYS A 154 8.38 27.54 -11.39
CA LYS A 154 8.67 27.69 -9.96
C LYS A 154 9.49 28.96 -9.71
N ASN A 155 8.89 29.95 -9.02
CA ASN A 155 9.58 31.19 -8.67
C ASN A 155 10.42 31.00 -7.40
N ASN A 156 11.62 30.46 -7.57
CA ASN A 156 12.50 30.09 -6.46
C ASN A 156 12.91 31.28 -5.58
N LYS A 157 13.02 32.50 -6.15
CA LYS A 157 13.35 33.70 -5.37
C LYS A 157 12.24 34.02 -4.37
N LEU A 158 10.99 34.06 -4.84
CA LEU A 158 9.82 34.29 -4.01
C LEU A 158 9.65 33.16 -2.97
N ASN A 159 9.74 31.91 -3.40
CA ASN A 159 9.62 30.75 -2.51
C ASN A 159 10.68 30.78 -1.39
N LYS A 160 11.95 31.08 -1.71
CA LYS A 160 13.02 31.19 -0.70
C LYS A 160 12.78 32.34 0.28
N THR A 161 12.30 33.50 -0.19
CA THR A 161 11.95 34.61 0.70
C THR A 161 10.80 34.26 1.63
N LEU A 162 9.78 33.56 1.13
CA LEU A 162 8.64 33.12 1.93
C LEU A 162 9.03 32.03 2.93
N GLN A 163 9.77 31.01 2.51
CA GLN A 163 10.27 29.95 3.39
C GLN A 163 11.08 30.54 4.57
N ASN A 164 11.98 31.48 4.30
CA ASN A 164 12.75 32.18 5.33
C ASN A 164 11.85 33.01 6.27
N PHE A 165 10.81 33.63 5.73
CA PHE A 165 9.85 34.39 6.52
C PHE A 165 9.01 33.47 7.42
N MET A 166 8.52 32.34 6.89
CA MET A 166 7.78 31.32 7.65
C MET A 166 8.61 30.73 8.78
N PHE A 167 9.90 30.49 8.52
CA PHE A 167 10.82 30.02 9.55
C PHE A 167 10.97 31.02 10.71
N LYS A 168 11.01 32.32 10.40
CA LYS A 168 10.99 33.37 11.44
C LYS A 168 9.66 33.38 12.21
N MET A 169 8.53 33.21 11.52
CA MET A 169 7.19 33.18 12.12
C MET A 169 6.95 31.95 13.02
N LEU A 170 7.54 30.80 12.71
CA LEU A 170 7.43 29.60 13.55
C LEU A 170 8.16 29.73 14.88
N ASN A 171 9.22 30.55 14.93
CA ASN A 171 9.97 30.86 16.14
C ASN A 171 9.39 32.07 16.91
N ASP A 172 8.33 32.68 16.38
CA ASP A 172 7.69 33.84 16.97
C ASP A 172 6.86 33.44 18.21
N SER A 173 6.56 34.40 19.08
CA SER A 173 5.89 34.11 20.37
C SER A 173 4.40 33.73 20.21
N ASP A 174 3.78 34.04 19.07
CA ASP A 174 2.35 33.84 18.83
C ASP A 174 2.03 32.44 18.29
N ASP A 175 1.58 31.55 19.17
CA ASP A 175 1.20 30.16 18.85
C ASP A 175 0.17 30.04 17.71
N ILE A 176 -0.76 31.00 17.62
CA ILE A 176 -1.84 30.97 16.61
C ILE A 176 -1.28 31.25 15.22
N ALA A 177 -0.40 32.24 15.11
CA ALA A 177 0.21 32.62 13.84
C ALA A 177 1.17 31.53 13.35
N ALA A 178 1.96 30.97 14.26
CA ALA A 178 2.83 29.83 13.96
C ALA A 178 2.04 28.61 13.45
N ARG A 179 0.91 28.28 14.08
CA ARG A 179 0.06 27.16 13.65
C ARG A 179 -0.56 27.37 12.27
N GLU A 180 -1.12 28.55 11.99
CA GLU A 180 -1.71 28.81 10.67
C GLU A 180 -0.64 28.87 9.57
N SER A 181 0.55 29.41 9.87
CA SER A 181 1.69 29.41 8.96
C SER A 181 2.15 27.98 8.62
N LEU A 182 2.20 27.09 9.63
CA LEU A 182 2.50 25.67 9.42
C LEU A 182 1.46 24.98 8.52
N LYS A 183 0.16 25.27 8.69
CA LYS A 183 -0.89 24.72 7.81
C LYS A 183 -0.72 25.16 6.37
N VAL A 184 -0.40 26.43 6.13
CA VAL A 184 -0.11 26.92 4.78
C VAL A 184 1.05 26.14 4.16
N MET A 185 2.12 25.88 4.92
CA MET A 185 3.25 25.07 4.44
C MET A 185 2.83 23.64 4.08
N ILE A 186 2.02 22.99 4.94
CA ILE A 186 1.51 21.64 4.71
C ILE A 186 0.65 21.58 3.44
N ASP A 187 -0.25 22.54 3.24
CA ASP A 187 -1.11 22.59 2.06
C ASP A 187 -0.33 22.85 0.77
N LEU A 188 0.72 23.66 0.82
CA LEU A 188 1.61 23.90 -0.32
C LEU A 188 2.45 22.67 -0.67
N TYR A 189 2.84 21.87 0.33
CA TYR A 189 3.50 20.58 0.11
C TYR A 189 2.53 19.57 -0.52
N LYS A 190 1.32 19.42 0.03
CA LYS A 190 0.29 18.51 -0.51
C LYS A 190 -0.10 18.83 -1.95
N LYS A 191 -0.04 20.10 -2.34
CA LYS A 191 -0.29 20.55 -3.71
C LYS A 191 0.92 20.41 -4.66
N ASN A 192 2.01 19.76 -4.21
CA ASN A 192 3.25 19.56 -4.95
C ASN A 192 3.93 20.86 -5.44
N ILE A 193 3.67 21.99 -4.77
CA ILE A 193 4.29 23.27 -5.14
C ILE A 193 5.65 23.40 -4.44
N TRP A 194 5.68 23.09 -3.15
CA TRP A 194 6.87 23.14 -2.29
C TRP A 194 7.31 21.73 -1.88
N ASN A 195 7.86 20.99 -2.83
CA ASN A 195 8.46 19.67 -2.60
C ASN A 195 9.97 19.77 -2.32
N ASP A 196 10.35 20.70 -1.43
CA ASP A 196 11.76 20.98 -1.12
C ASP A 196 12.19 20.37 0.22
N GLU A 197 13.45 19.94 0.31
CA GLU A 197 14.09 19.51 1.57
C GLU A 197 13.95 20.57 2.68
N LYS A 198 14.13 21.85 2.33
CA LYS A 198 14.05 22.96 3.29
C LYS A 198 12.69 23.04 3.97
N THR A 199 11.61 22.87 3.20
CA THR A 199 10.25 22.95 3.75
C THR A 199 9.97 21.79 4.69
N VAL A 200 10.42 20.59 4.33
CA VAL A 200 10.28 19.40 5.18
C VAL A 200 11.04 19.57 6.49
N ASN A 201 12.29 20.06 6.44
CA ASN A 201 13.10 20.28 7.63
C ASN A 201 12.54 21.38 8.55
N ILE A 202 11.93 22.43 7.99
CA ILE A 202 11.21 23.43 8.79
C ILE A 202 10.00 22.80 9.49
N ILE A 203 9.24 21.93 8.81
CA ILE A 203 8.12 21.19 9.42
C ILE A 203 8.63 20.21 10.49
N ALA A 204 9.76 19.54 10.25
CA ALA A 204 10.40 18.66 11.24
C ALA A 204 10.76 19.42 12.52
N GLN A 205 11.30 20.64 12.41
CA GLN A 205 11.55 21.48 13.59
C GLN A 205 10.26 21.86 14.33
N ALA A 206 9.15 22.06 13.63
CA ALA A 206 7.85 22.32 14.26
C ALA A 206 7.33 21.12 15.09
N CYS A 207 7.74 19.88 14.79
CA CYS A 207 7.45 18.71 15.63
C CYS A 207 8.08 18.82 17.03
N LEU A 208 9.17 19.58 17.18
CA LEU A 208 9.89 19.78 18.45
C LEU A 208 9.33 20.95 19.28
N SER A 209 8.27 21.61 18.80
CA SER A 209 7.67 22.75 19.49
C SER A 209 7.08 22.37 20.86
N LYS A 210 7.07 23.35 21.78
CA LYS A 210 6.48 23.19 23.11
C LYS A 210 4.96 23.08 23.05
N THR A 211 4.34 23.78 22.10
CA THR A 211 2.89 23.88 21.96
C THR A 211 2.31 22.63 21.29
N GLN A 212 1.49 21.88 22.04
CA GLN A 212 0.89 20.61 21.58
C GLN A 212 0.20 20.74 20.21
N LYS A 213 -0.52 21.84 19.97
CA LYS A 213 -1.27 22.03 18.71
C LYS A 213 -0.37 22.17 17.48
N ILE A 214 0.82 22.77 17.63
CA ILE A 214 1.78 22.95 16.53
C ILE A 214 2.49 21.62 16.26
N ALA A 215 2.98 20.98 17.33
CA ALA A 215 3.60 19.66 17.25
C ALA A 215 2.65 18.62 16.62
N ALA A 216 1.40 18.55 17.07
CA ALA A 216 0.41 17.62 16.52
C ALA A 216 0.13 17.85 15.03
N THR A 217 0.03 19.11 14.58
CA THR A 217 -0.16 19.40 13.14
C THR A 217 1.06 19.02 12.30
N ALA A 218 2.28 19.20 12.83
CA ALA A 218 3.50 18.82 12.13
C ALA A 218 3.69 17.29 12.09
N ILE A 219 3.38 16.59 13.18
CA ILE A 219 3.43 15.13 13.24
C ILE A 219 2.37 14.52 12.30
N ALA A 220 1.14 15.05 12.33
CA ALA A 220 0.07 14.60 11.44
C ALA A 220 0.42 14.78 9.95
N PHE A 221 1.24 15.77 9.60
CA PHE A 221 1.78 15.89 8.25
C PHE A 221 2.64 14.69 7.88
N PHE A 222 3.67 14.34 8.66
CA PHE A 222 4.52 13.19 8.35
C PHE A 222 3.77 11.85 8.39
N LEU A 223 2.71 11.74 9.21
CA LEU A 223 1.89 10.53 9.25
C LEU A 223 0.89 10.43 8.09
N GLY A 224 0.30 11.56 7.66
CA GLY A 224 -0.80 11.63 6.70
C GLY A 224 -0.41 11.98 5.26
N VAL A 225 0.88 12.26 4.96
CA VAL A 225 1.35 12.49 3.58
C VAL A 225 1.26 11.23 2.71
N ASN A 226 1.25 10.04 3.33
CA ASN A 226 1.16 8.76 2.62
C ASN A 226 -0.25 8.15 2.63
N SER A 227 -1.23 8.86 3.21
CA SER A 227 -2.66 8.57 3.02
C SER A 227 -3.15 9.32 1.79
N LYS A 228 -2.52 9.08 0.63
CA LYS A 228 -3.24 9.38 -0.62
C LYS A 228 -4.48 8.50 -0.61
N GLU A 229 -5.59 9.11 -1.03
CA GLU A 229 -6.87 8.46 -1.23
C GLU A 229 -6.60 7.11 -1.88
N GLU A 230 -7.16 6.05 -1.30
CA GLU A 230 -7.26 4.76 -1.96
C GLU A 230 -7.99 5.06 -3.27
N GLU A 231 -7.25 5.33 -4.34
CA GLU A 231 -7.77 5.11 -5.68
C GLU A 231 -8.21 3.65 -5.63
N GLU A 232 -9.50 3.44 -5.86
CA GLU A 232 -10.08 2.10 -5.93
C GLU A 232 -9.20 1.36 -6.94
N ASP A 233 -8.31 0.51 -6.43
CA ASP A 233 -7.58 -0.45 -7.24
C ASP A 233 -8.67 -1.26 -7.91
N ASP A 234 -9.00 -0.89 -9.15
CA ASP A 234 -9.73 -1.74 -10.06
C ASP A 234 -8.89 -3.02 -10.10
N GLU A 235 -9.34 -4.05 -9.37
CA GLU A 235 -8.77 -5.39 -9.42
C GLU A 235 -8.99 -5.89 -10.85
N GLU A 236 -8.13 -5.47 -11.78
CA GLU A 236 -8.14 -5.96 -13.13
C GLU A 236 -7.64 -7.42 -13.08
N ASP A 237 -8.58 -8.32 -13.36
CA ASP A 237 -8.38 -9.75 -13.42
C ASP A 237 -7.26 -10.08 -14.42
N ILE A 238 -6.05 -10.33 -13.93
CA ILE A 238 -4.99 -11.02 -14.69
C ILE A 238 -5.63 -12.20 -15.45
N ASP A 239 -5.55 -12.21 -16.79
CA ASP A 239 -6.28 -13.17 -17.63
C ASP A 239 -5.86 -14.61 -17.33
N ILE A 240 -6.67 -15.28 -16.49
CA ILE A 240 -6.60 -16.69 -16.13
C ILE A 240 -6.99 -17.59 -17.33
N GLY A 241 -7.06 -17.05 -18.55
CA GLY A 241 -7.56 -17.71 -19.75
C GLY A 241 -6.87 -19.03 -20.07
N TYR A 242 -5.54 -19.12 -19.93
CA TYR A 242 -4.79 -20.35 -20.20
C TYR A 242 -5.02 -21.41 -19.12
N MET A 243 -5.03 -21.01 -17.86
CA MET A 243 -5.18 -21.94 -16.74
C MET A 243 -6.62 -22.43 -16.59
N LYS A 244 -7.61 -21.61 -16.95
CA LYS A 244 -9.01 -22.04 -17.16
C LYS A 244 -9.12 -23.00 -18.36
N ARG A 245 -8.27 -22.88 -19.40
CA ARG A 245 -8.19 -23.86 -20.51
C ARG A 245 -7.56 -25.18 -20.07
N THR A 246 -6.45 -25.18 -19.32
CA THR A 246 -5.85 -26.42 -18.79
C THR A 246 -6.77 -27.12 -17.76
N MET A 247 -7.51 -26.34 -16.96
CA MET A 247 -8.59 -26.84 -16.09
C MET A 247 -9.78 -27.45 -16.85
N LYS A 248 -10.04 -27.00 -18.08
CA LYS A 248 -11.10 -27.57 -18.95
C LYS A 248 -10.64 -28.83 -19.68
N ILE A 249 -9.35 -28.94 -20.02
CA ILE A 249 -8.79 -30.05 -20.79
C ILE A 249 -8.63 -31.31 -19.93
N THR A 250 -8.36 -31.16 -18.62
CA THR A 250 -8.31 -32.30 -17.68
C THR A 250 -9.54 -32.30 -16.78
N LYS A 251 -10.36 -33.36 -16.82
CA LYS A 251 -11.51 -33.54 -15.92
C LYS A 251 -11.04 -33.76 -14.47
N LYS A 252 -10.58 -32.72 -13.79
CA LYS A 252 -10.18 -32.81 -12.39
C LYS A 252 -11.39 -32.77 -11.46
N THR A 253 -11.28 -33.46 -10.33
CA THR A 253 -12.28 -33.44 -9.27
C THR A 253 -12.35 -32.05 -8.64
N LYS A 254 -13.52 -31.65 -8.13
CA LYS A 254 -13.74 -30.34 -7.48
C LYS A 254 -12.72 -30.01 -6.37
N SER A 255 -12.17 -31.04 -5.72
CA SER A 255 -11.10 -30.91 -4.71
C SER A 255 -9.75 -30.47 -5.30
N LYS A 256 -9.32 -31.08 -6.41
CA LYS A 256 -8.09 -30.70 -7.11
C LYS A 256 -8.21 -29.29 -7.72
N GLN A 257 -9.39 -28.92 -8.20
CA GLN A 257 -9.65 -27.55 -8.66
C GLN A 257 -9.47 -26.54 -7.51
N ALA A 258 -10.08 -26.78 -6.35
CA ALA A 258 -9.92 -25.91 -5.19
C ALA A 258 -8.46 -25.85 -4.67
N GLN A 259 -7.69 -26.94 -4.81
CA GLN A 259 -6.26 -26.96 -4.46
C GLN A 259 -5.43 -26.10 -5.43
N MET A 260 -5.69 -26.19 -6.73
CA MET A 260 -5.05 -25.33 -7.73
C MET A 260 -5.40 -23.86 -7.51
N GLU A 261 -6.68 -23.53 -7.29
CA GLU A 261 -7.13 -22.17 -7.00
C GLU A 261 -6.44 -21.59 -5.74
N ARG A 262 -6.25 -22.41 -4.69
CA ARG A 262 -5.47 -22.01 -3.50
C ARG A 262 -3.99 -21.83 -3.78
N ALA A 263 -3.37 -22.71 -4.55
CA ALA A 263 -1.97 -22.59 -4.92
C ALA A 263 -1.72 -21.28 -5.70
N LEU A 264 -2.63 -20.93 -6.60
CA LEU A 264 -2.55 -19.72 -7.40
C LEU A 264 -2.71 -18.44 -6.59
N THR A 265 -3.66 -18.41 -5.66
CA THR A 265 -3.79 -17.24 -4.76
C THR A 265 -2.57 -17.09 -3.86
N THR A 266 -1.96 -18.19 -3.41
CA THR A 266 -0.70 -18.12 -2.64
C THR A 266 0.48 -17.63 -3.46
N LEU A 267 0.56 -17.98 -4.75
CA LEU A 267 1.62 -17.51 -5.65
C LEU A 267 1.47 -16.03 -5.97
N LYS A 268 0.26 -15.60 -6.37
CA LYS A 268 -0.04 -14.18 -6.58
C LYS A 268 0.30 -13.35 -5.34
N LYS A 269 0.00 -13.85 -4.14
CA LYS A 269 0.35 -13.17 -2.89
C LYS A 269 1.87 -13.07 -2.68
N LYS A 270 2.64 -14.12 -3.01
CA LYS A 270 4.10 -14.10 -2.93
C LYS A 270 4.72 -13.15 -3.96
N GLU A 271 4.18 -13.10 -5.17
CA GLU A 271 4.62 -12.13 -6.19
C GLU A 271 4.36 -10.69 -5.75
N ARG A 272 3.15 -10.38 -5.26
CA ARG A 272 2.84 -9.06 -4.69
C ARG A 272 3.82 -8.65 -3.58
N GLN A 273 4.25 -9.59 -2.74
CA GLN A 273 5.26 -9.32 -1.71
C GLN A 273 6.67 -9.10 -2.27
N ARG A 274 7.01 -9.70 -3.41
CA ARG A 274 8.32 -9.56 -4.06
C ARG A 274 8.42 -8.32 -4.94
N ASN A 275 7.35 -8.01 -5.66
CA ASN A 275 7.19 -6.79 -6.44
C ASN A 275 6.82 -5.59 -5.56
N LYS A 276 6.88 -5.77 -4.23
CA LYS A 276 6.99 -4.67 -3.28
C LYS A 276 8.36 -3.98 -3.47
N ALA A 277 8.53 -3.35 -4.62
CA ALA A 277 9.60 -2.41 -4.85
C ALA A 277 9.45 -1.31 -3.79
N GLU A 278 10.58 -0.87 -3.24
CA GLU A 278 10.64 0.36 -2.46
C GLU A 278 10.24 1.48 -3.44
N VAL A 279 8.95 1.81 -3.49
CA VAL A 279 8.47 2.92 -4.31
C VAL A 279 9.07 4.17 -3.69
N PHE A 280 10.19 4.64 -4.26
CA PHE A 280 10.84 5.91 -3.95
C PHE A 280 10.00 7.09 -4.44
N ASN A 281 8.68 7.06 -4.24
CA ASN A 281 7.93 8.29 -4.06
C ASN A 281 8.65 9.00 -2.92
N PHE A 282 9.22 10.19 -3.17
CA PHE A 282 9.93 10.99 -2.18
C PHE A 282 8.97 11.33 -1.03
N SER A 283 8.81 10.38 -0.12
CA SER A 283 8.09 10.53 1.14
C SER A 283 8.74 11.70 1.85
N ALA A 284 7.93 12.52 2.53
CA ALA A 284 8.46 13.63 3.32
C ALA A 284 9.52 13.15 4.32
N LEU A 285 9.50 11.86 4.71
CA LEU A 285 10.51 11.25 5.57
C LEU A 285 11.89 11.14 4.91
N HIS A 286 11.98 10.92 3.60
CA HIS A 286 13.26 10.83 2.87
C HIS A 286 13.93 12.20 2.67
N LEU A 287 13.15 13.27 2.68
CA LEU A 287 13.61 14.65 2.48
C LEU A 287 14.17 15.31 3.77
N ILE A 288 14.31 14.54 4.85
CA ILE A 288 14.88 15.00 6.12
C ILE A 288 16.42 14.93 6.04
N ASN A 289 17.10 16.01 6.41
CA ASN A 289 18.56 16.10 6.25
C ASN A 289 19.36 15.26 7.27
N ASP A 290 18.85 15.15 8.50
CA ASP A 290 19.47 14.39 9.59
C ASP A 290 18.39 13.56 10.31
N PRO A 291 18.00 12.40 9.75
CA PRO A 291 16.93 11.57 10.30
C PRO A 291 17.30 11.00 11.68
N GLN A 292 18.57 10.63 11.90
CA GLN A 292 19.05 10.12 13.18
C GLN A 292 18.93 11.19 14.28
N GLY A 293 19.57 12.34 14.09
CA GLY A 293 19.55 13.41 15.10
C GLY A 293 18.15 13.99 15.32
N PHE A 294 17.30 13.98 14.30
CA PHE A 294 15.88 14.33 14.46
C PHE A 294 15.13 13.32 15.33
N SER A 295 15.30 12.02 15.10
CA SER A 295 14.65 10.97 15.89
C SER A 295 15.05 11.01 17.37
N GLU A 296 16.32 11.26 17.68
CA GLU A 296 16.84 11.37 19.05
C GLU A 296 16.27 12.58 19.78
N LYS A 297 16.19 13.73 19.11
CA LYS A 297 15.57 14.96 19.66
C LYS A 297 14.08 14.75 19.90
N LEU A 298 13.38 14.14 18.94
CA LEU A 298 11.95 13.84 19.05
C LEU A 298 11.67 12.87 20.20
N PHE A 299 12.50 11.84 20.35
CA PHE A 299 12.41 10.88 21.44
C PHE A 299 12.71 11.50 22.81
N SER A 300 13.72 12.37 22.89
CA SER A 300 14.01 13.15 24.11
C SER A 300 12.84 14.04 24.50
N ARG A 301 12.18 14.68 23.52
CA ARG A 301 10.95 15.46 23.76
C ARG A 301 9.81 14.56 24.21
N LEU A 302 9.61 13.38 23.60
CA LEU A 302 8.59 12.40 24.00
C LEU A 302 8.77 11.98 25.47
N LYS A 303 10.01 11.72 25.91
CA LYS A 303 10.33 11.41 27.31
C LYS A 303 9.93 12.56 28.25
N GLN A 304 10.34 13.79 27.93
CA GLN A 304 9.99 14.98 28.73
C GLN A 304 8.47 15.17 28.82
N VAL A 305 7.78 15.12 27.69
CA VAL A 305 6.32 15.27 27.61
C VAL A 305 5.61 14.18 28.41
N THR A 306 6.13 12.96 28.42
CA THR A 306 5.58 11.84 29.17
C THR A 306 5.75 12.05 30.68
N SER A 307 6.91 12.54 31.12
CA SER A 307 7.17 12.83 32.52
C SER A 307 6.33 14.00 33.05
N THR A 308 6.19 15.08 32.28
CA THR A 308 5.41 16.27 32.68
C THR A 308 3.91 16.12 32.38
N SER A 309 3.51 15.10 31.62
CA SER A 309 2.13 14.91 31.13
C SER A 309 1.54 16.13 30.40
N GLU A 310 2.38 16.89 29.68
CA GLU A 310 1.97 18.10 28.95
C GLU A 310 1.04 17.80 27.77
N PHE A 311 1.24 16.66 27.08
CA PHE A 311 0.48 16.32 25.88
C PHE A 311 -0.54 15.21 26.14
N SER A 312 -1.66 15.30 25.42
CA SER A 312 -2.65 14.22 25.34
C SER A 312 -1.99 12.89 24.93
N PHE A 313 -2.52 11.79 25.44
CA PHE A 313 -2.06 10.44 25.12
C PHE A 313 -2.09 10.15 23.61
N GLU A 314 -3.10 10.63 22.89
CA GLU A 314 -3.22 10.49 21.43
C GLU A 314 -2.03 11.11 20.68
N VAL A 315 -1.60 12.32 21.07
CA VAL A 315 -0.43 12.98 20.45
C VAL A 315 0.85 12.23 20.79
N ARG A 316 0.95 11.65 22.00
CA ARG A 316 2.10 10.80 22.36
C ARG A 316 2.17 9.53 21.51
N ILE A 317 1.02 8.90 21.23
CA ILE A 317 0.94 7.76 20.30
C ILE A 317 1.39 8.17 18.89
N GLN A 318 0.93 9.33 18.39
CA GLN A 318 1.36 9.86 17.10
C GLN A 318 2.88 10.13 17.04
N MET A 319 3.48 10.62 18.13
CA MET A 319 4.93 10.78 18.24
C MET A 319 5.65 9.42 18.18
N ILE A 320 5.13 8.39 18.87
CA ILE A 320 5.69 7.03 18.83
C ILE A 320 5.62 6.46 17.41
N ASN A 321 4.49 6.64 16.71
CA ASN A 321 4.31 6.22 15.31
C ASN A 321 5.30 6.91 14.36
N LEU A 322 5.53 8.23 14.54
CA LEU A 322 6.51 8.94 13.72
C LEU A 322 7.93 8.43 13.97
N ILE A 323 8.30 8.19 15.24
CA ILE A 323 9.61 7.64 15.59
C ILE A 323 9.76 6.22 15.01
N SER A 324 8.75 5.36 15.13
CA SER A 324 8.81 4.00 14.58
C SER A 324 8.96 3.98 13.07
N ARG A 325 8.26 4.87 12.36
CA ARG A 325 8.40 5.06 10.91
C ARG A 325 9.81 5.49 10.53
N LEU A 326 10.36 6.50 11.22
CA LEU A 326 11.71 6.99 10.95
C LEU A 326 12.77 5.90 11.15
N ILE A 327 12.63 5.11 12.23
CA ILE A 327 13.55 4.00 12.52
C ILE A 327 13.46 2.94 11.42
N GLY A 328 12.26 2.53 11.04
CA GLY A 328 12.07 1.48 10.03
C GLY A 328 12.57 1.89 8.64
N VAL A 329 12.26 3.11 8.19
CA VAL A 329 12.60 3.62 6.86
C VAL A 329 14.10 3.87 6.72
N HIS A 330 14.70 4.61 7.66
CA HIS A 330 16.11 5.00 7.59
C HIS A 330 17.06 4.00 8.28
N LYS A 331 16.55 2.87 8.78
CA LYS A 331 17.29 1.86 9.55
C LYS A 331 18.12 2.48 10.69
N LEU A 332 17.46 3.33 11.49
CA LEU A 332 18.09 4.11 12.57
C LEU A 332 18.37 3.29 13.83
N ILE A 333 19.48 3.54 14.50
CA ILE A 333 19.82 2.83 15.74
C ILE A 333 19.41 3.69 16.95
N LEU A 334 18.24 3.40 17.53
CA LEU A 334 17.72 4.08 18.73
C LEU A 334 17.34 3.08 19.83
N LEU A 335 18.33 2.46 20.48
CA LEU A 335 18.10 1.36 21.44
C LEU A 335 17.26 1.74 22.66
N ASN A 336 17.37 2.99 23.11
CA ASN A 336 16.62 3.52 24.25
C ASN A 336 15.09 3.58 23.99
N PHE A 337 14.66 3.51 22.73
CA PHE A 337 13.25 3.49 22.35
C PHE A 337 12.57 2.20 22.82
N TYR A 338 13.24 1.06 22.67
CA TYR A 338 12.71 -0.26 23.04
C TYR A 338 12.46 -0.37 24.54
N THR A 339 13.40 0.10 25.36
CA THR A 339 13.23 0.12 26.82
C THR A 339 12.10 1.04 27.28
N PHE A 340 11.83 2.11 26.53
CA PHE A 340 10.70 3.01 26.80
C PHE A 340 9.35 2.37 26.47
N ILE A 341 9.24 1.63 25.35
CA ILE A 341 7.97 1.04 24.92
C ILE A 341 7.52 -0.11 25.83
N ILE A 342 8.43 -0.86 26.46
CA ILE A 342 8.07 -1.99 27.35
C ILE A 342 7.01 -1.59 28.40
N LYS A 343 7.04 -0.36 28.91
CA LYS A 343 6.05 0.16 29.88
C LYS A 343 4.63 0.24 29.33
N TYR A 344 4.47 0.33 28.01
CA TYR A 344 3.20 0.43 27.31
C TYR A 344 2.68 -0.91 26.78
N LEU A 345 3.49 -1.99 26.86
CA LEU A 345 3.14 -3.33 26.38
C LEU A 345 2.32 -4.09 27.43
N VAL A 346 1.15 -3.56 27.77
CA VAL A 346 0.21 -4.18 28.73
C VAL A 346 -1.19 -4.24 28.09
N PRO A 347 -1.93 -5.37 28.13
CA PRO A 347 -3.23 -5.51 27.47
C PRO A 347 -4.30 -4.49 27.88
N HIS A 348 -4.24 -3.98 29.12
CA HIS A 348 -5.20 -3.00 29.64
C HIS A 348 -4.96 -1.57 29.13
N GLN A 349 -3.80 -1.31 28.53
CA GLN A 349 -3.47 0.02 28.05
C GLN A 349 -4.35 0.41 26.85
N ARG A 350 -4.61 1.71 26.65
CA ARG A 350 -5.37 2.20 25.49
C ARG A 350 -4.57 2.06 24.20
N ASP A 351 -5.24 1.67 23.13
CA ASP A 351 -4.71 1.56 21.76
C ASP A 351 -3.44 0.71 21.65
N VAL A 352 -3.35 -0.35 22.46
CA VAL A 352 -2.18 -1.24 22.53
C VAL A 352 -1.88 -1.93 21.21
N THR A 353 -2.90 -2.24 20.42
CA THR A 353 -2.75 -2.81 19.07
C THR A 353 -1.92 -1.88 18.17
N GLN A 354 -2.16 -0.57 18.25
CA GLN A 354 -1.36 0.41 17.50
C GLN A 354 0.08 0.45 18.02
N ILE A 355 0.27 0.45 19.34
CA ILE A 355 1.61 0.45 19.95
C ILE A 355 2.41 -0.79 19.53
N LEU A 356 1.77 -1.97 19.48
CA LEU A 356 2.39 -3.21 19.00
C LEU A 356 2.71 -3.17 17.50
N ALA A 357 1.87 -2.53 16.68
CA ALA A 357 2.18 -2.31 15.27
C ALA A 357 3.41 -1.41 15.11
N TYR A 358 3.48 -0.32 15.88
CA TYR A 358 4.62 0.62 15.86
C TYR A 358 5.91 -0.02 16.36
N THR A 359 5.84 -0.91 17.36
CA THR A 359 7.04 -1.65 17.80
C THR A 359 7.56 -2.55 16.69
N ALA A 360 6.70 -3.34 16.06
CA ALA A 360 7.07 -4.21 14.96
C ALA A 360 7.64 -3.43 13.76
N GLN A 361 7.07 -2.26 13.46
CA GLN A 361 7.54 -1.37 12.40
C GLN A 361 8.95 -0.81 12.66
N SER A 362 9.26 -0.48 13.91
CA SER A 362 10.56 0.09 14.28
C SER A 362 11.71 -0.91 14.29
N ILE A 363 11.46 -2.21 14.08
CA ILE A 363 12.50 -3.23 14.16
C ILE A 363 13.07 -3.47 12.77
N HIS A 364 14.40 -3.52 12.65
CA HIS A 364 15.09 -3.88 11.42
C HIS A 364 16.28 -4.81 11.71
N GLU A 365 16.86 -5.37 10.65
CA GLU A 365 17.93 -6.38 10.71
C GLU A 365 19.18 -5.90 11.46
N LEU A 366 19.52 -4.61 11.36
CA LEU A 366 20.72 -4.00 11.98
C LEU A 366 20.58 -3.67 13.48
N ILE A 367 19.53 -4.14 14.17
CA ILE A 367 19.34 -3.88 15.62
C ILE A 367 19.79 -5.10 16.41
N PRO A 368 20.63 -4.92 17.45
CA PRO A 368 21.11 -6.04 18.24
C PRO A 368 19.93 -6.80 18.87
N PRO A 369 19.90 -8.15 18.73
CA PRO A 369 18.79 -8.97 19.22
C PRO A 369 18.57 -8.83 20.73
N ASP A 370 19.65 -8.61 21.50
CA ASP A 370 19.63 -8.40 22.96
C ASP A 370 18.73 -7.22 23.39
N SER A 371 18.54 -6.21 22.53
CA SER A 371 17.66 -5.08 22.83
C SER A 371 16.18 -5.38 22.55
N ILE A 372 15.90 -6.37 21.69
CA ILE A 372 14.55 -6.76 21.27
C ILE A 372 14.04 -7.93 22.12
N GLU A 373 14.93 -8.80 22.61
CA GLU A 373 14.58 -9.93 23.47
C GLU A 373 13.71 -9.52 24.68
N PRO A 374 13.99 -8.43 25.43
CA PRO A 374 13.11 -7.97 26.50
C PRO A 374 11.70 -7.57 26.04
N ILE A 375 11.53 -7.14 24.79
CA ILE A 375 10.21 -6.83 24.21
C ILE A 375 9.46 -8.13 23.92
N VAL A 376 10.14 -9.12 23.32
CA VAL A 376 9.55 -10.44 23.04
C VAL A 376 9.12 -11.11 24.35
N GLU A 377 9.95 -11.03 25.38
CA GLU A 377 9.61 -11.51 26.71
C GLU A 377 8.45 -10.74 27.33
N ALA A 378 8.44 -9.40 27.27
CA ALA A 378 7.35 -8.59 27.79
C ALA A 378 6.00 -8.89 27.11
N ILE A 379 5.98 -9.08 25.79
CA ILE A 379 4.76 -9.46 25.06
C ILE A 379 4.30 -10.86 25.51
N SER A 380 5.22 -11.83 25.59
CA SER A 380 4.89 -13.19 26.04
C SER A 380 4.35 -13.19 27.48
N ASN A 381 5.01 -12.48 28.38
CA ASN A 381 4.68 -12.37 29.79
C ASN A 381 3.51 -11.44 30.09
N ASN A 382 2.89 -10.76 29.13
CA ASN A 382 1.72 -9.91 29.39
C ASN A 382 0.50 -10.32 28.58
N PHE A 383 0.69 -10.83 27.35
CA PHE A 383 -0.40 -11.13 26.41
C PHE A 383 -0.69 -12.63 26.27
N LEU A 384 0.27 -13.51 26.58
CA LEU A 384 0.18 -14.95 26.31
C LEU A 384 -0.03 -15.80 27.56
N TRP A 385 -0.66 -15.25 28.60
CA TRP A 385 -1.09 -16.04 29.76
C TRP A 385 -2.30 -16.91 29.44
N THR A 386 -2.39 -18.08 30.07
CA THR A 386 -3.48 -19.05 29.90
C THR A 386 -4.86 -18.51 30.25
N ASN A 387 -4.93 -17.43 31.04
CA ASN A 387 -6.19 -16.80 31.48
C ASN A 387 -6.56 -15.54 30.68
N CYS A 388 -5.79 -15.17 29.65
CA CYS A 388 -6.12 -14.03 28.79
C CYS A 388 -7.24 -14.36 27.81
N ALA A 389 -8.02 -13.34 27.41
CA ALA A 389 -9.02 -13.49 26.37
C ALA A 389 -8.36 -13.88 25.03
N SER A 390 -9.04 -14.71 24.25
CA SER A 390 -8.50 -15.26 23.00
C SER A 390 -8.09 -14.18 21.99
N GLU A 391 -8.74 -13.00 22.02
CA GLU A 391 -8.39 -11.85 21.20
C GLU A 391 -7.02 -11.27 21.55
N VAL A 392 -6.72 -11.14 22.85
CA VAL A 392 -5.43 -10.63 23.35
C VAL A 392 -4.31 -11.59 22.95
N ILE A 393 -4.57 -12.90 23.02
CA ILE A 393 -3.61 -13.94 22.62
C ILE A 393 -3.33 -13.87 21.11
N ILE A 394 -4.37 -13.68 20.28
CA ILE A 394 -4.21 -13.54 18.82
C ILE A 394 -3.34 -12.32 18.50
N VAL A 395 -3.64 -11.17 19.11
CA VAL A 395 -2.87 -9.93 18.92
C VAL A 395 -1.42 -10.12 19.36
N GLY A 396 -1.18 -10.76 20.51
CA GLY A 396 0.17 -11.06 21.00
C GLY A 396 0.96 -11.95 20.05
N LEU A 397 0.39 -13.07 19.60
CA LEU A 397 1.05 -14.02 18.68
C LEU A 397 1.32 -13.39 17.29
N ASN A 398 0.36 -12.62 16.76
CA ASN A 398 0.54 -11.92 15.48
C ASN A 398 1.63 -10.85 15.59
N SER A 399 1.66 -10.11 16.70
CA SER A 399 2.71 -9.10 16.96
C SER A 399 4.09 -9.74 17.07
N LEU A 400 4.21 -10.85 17.81
CA LEU A 400 5.47 -11.61 17.88
C LEU A 400 5.92 -12.12 16.52
N ARG A 401 5.00 -12.65 15.70
CA ARG A 401 5.31 -13.07 14.34
C ARG A 401 5.86 -11.91 13.51
N GLU A 402 5.23 -10.74 13.59
CA GLU A 402 5.62 -9.58 12.79
C GLU A 402 6.98 -9.01 13.24
N ILE A 403 7.26 -9.02 14.54
CA ILE A 403 8.59 -8.72 15.10
C ILE A 403 9.63 -9.74 14.61
N CYS A 404 9.35 -11.04 14.72
CA CYS A 404 10.24 -12.11 14.31
C CYS A 404 10.46 -12.16 12.79
N THR A 405 9.55 -11.59 12.00
CA THR A 405 9.72 -11.51 10.54
C THR A 405 10.86 -10.55 10.18
N ARG A 406 11.06 -9.50 10.98
CA ARG A 406 12.15 -8.51 10.79
C ARG A 406 13.41 -8.84 11.59
N ALA A 407 13.26 -9.32 12.82
CA ALA A 407 14.35 -9.74 13.70
C ALA A 407 14.12 -11.17 14.20
N PRO A 408 14.40 -12.20 13.37
CA PRO A 408 14.18 -13.60 13.75
C PRO A 408 15.10 -14.09 14.87
N LEU A 409 16.23 -13.44 15.07
CA LEU A 409 17.21 -13.77 16.11
C LEU A 409 16.76 -13.33 17.52
N ALA A 410 15.76 -12.47 17.64
CA ALA A 410 15.29 -11.98 18.93
C ALA A 410 14.45 -13.02 19.73
N MET A 411 14.11 -14.16 19.11
CA MET A 411 13.28 -15.18 19.71
C MET A 411 14.14 -16.31 20.30
N ASN A 412 13.94 -16.60 21.58
CA ASN A 412 14.57 -17.73 22.24
C ASN A 412 13.95 -19.06 21.82
N GLU A 413 14.80 -20.08 21.58
CA GLU A 413 14.36 -21.44 21.21
C GLU A 413 13.38 -22.02 22.24
N ARG A 414 13.68 -21.87 23.53
CA ARG A 414 12.83 -22.37 24.62
C ARG A 414 11.46 -21.72 24.62
N LEU A 415 11.41 -20.40 24.45
CA LEU A 415 10.17 -19.65 24.44
C LEU A 415 9.35 -20.00 23.19
N LEU A 416 9.97 -20.08 22.01
CA LEU A 416 9.31 -20.53 20.77
C LEU A 416 8.68 -21.91 20.96
N GLN A 417 9.42 -22.86 21.52
CA GLN A 417 8.92 -24.22 21.74
C GLN A 417 7.78 -24.28 22.77
N SER A 418 7.81 -23.43 23.80
CA SER A 418 6.69 -23.30 24.75
C SER A 418 5.45 -22.77 24.04
N LEU A 419 5.57 -21.64 23.33
CA LEU A 419 4.44 -21.02 22.62
C LEU A 419 3.82 -21.95 21.59
N VAL A 420 4.65 -22.72 20.86
CA VAL A 420 4.16 -23.73 19.90
C VAL A 420 3.45 -24.88 20.61
N ALA A 421 3.96 -25.35 21.75
CA ALA A 421 3.30 -26.42 22.50
C ALA A 421 1.93 -25.98 23.05
N ASP A 422 1.87 -24.77 23.61
CA ASP A 422 0.70 -24.25 24.32
C ASP A 422 -0.43 -23.83 23.35
N PHE A 423 -0.10 -23.18 22.24
CA PHE A 423 -1.11 -22.54 21.36
C PHE A 423 -1.41 -23.27 20.05
N LYS A 424 -0.66 -24.33 19.69
CA LYS A 424 -0.92 -25.10 18.47
C LYS A 424 -2.24 -25.90 18.54
N ILE A 425 -2.64 -26.33 19.73
CA ILE A 425 -3.89 -27.08 19.98
C ILE A 425 -4.73 -26.27 20.98
N HIS A 426 -5.17 -25.07 20.57
CA HIS A 426 -6.07 -24.26 21.38
C HIS A 426 -7.53 -24.47 20.95
N GLN A 427 -8.48 -24.30 21.88
CA GLN A 427 -9.92 -24.42 21.59
C GLN A 427 -10.35 -23.45 20.49
N ASP A 428 -9.79 -22.23 20.51
CA ASP A 428 -10.04 -21.22 19.49
C ASP A 428 -9.17 -21.39 18.26
N SER A 429 -9.84 -21.45 17.12
CA SER A 429 -9.16 -21.61 15.83
C SER A 429 -8.40 -20.37 15.37
N GLY A 430 -8.69 -19.18 15.91
CA GLY A 430 -7.94 -17.94 15.64
C GLY A 430 -6.55 -17.98 16.27
N VAL A 431 -6.47 -18.32 17.56
CA VAL A 431 -5.20 -18.54 18.29
C VAL A 431 -4.37 -19.63 17.59
N THR A 432 -5.02 -20.74 17.23
CA THR A 432 -4.36 -21.82 16.48
C THR A 432 -3.80 -21.36 15.13
N ALA A 433 -4.49 -20.45 14.44
CA ALA A 433 -4.02 -19.91 13.16
C ALA A 433 -2.81 -18.98 13.35
N ALA A 434 -2.83 -18.12 14.37
CA ALA A 434 -1.71 -17.26 14.73
C ALA A 434 -0.46 -18.05 15.17
N ALA A 435 -0.65 -19.12 15.97
CA ALA A 435 0.46 -20.02 16.33
C ALA A 435 1.04 -20.71 15.08
N LYS A 436 0.19 -21.16 14.15
CA LYS A 436 0.64 -21.78 12.89
C LYS A 436 1.35 -20.80 11.96
N SER A 437 0.97 -19.52 11.95
CA SER A 437 1.64 -18.51 11.13
C SER A 437 3.06 -18.22 11.64
N LEU A 438 3.27 -18.23 12.97
CA LEU A 438 4.61 -18.18 13.59
C LEU A 438 5.44 -19.43 13.26
N ILE A 439 4.85 -20.64 13.36
CA ILE A 439 5.53 -21.89 12.97
C ILE A 439 5.94 -21.84 11.49
N SER A 440 5.05 -21.35 10.61
CA SER A 440 5.35 -21.23 9.18
C SER A 440 6.53 -20.30 8.91
N LEU A 441 6.66 -19.21 9.67
CA LEU A 441 7.79 -18.29 9.56
C LEU A 441 9.12 -18.97 9.92
N TYR A 442 9.18 -19.66 11.06
CA TYR A 442 10.41 -20.35 11.48
C TYR A 442 10.72 -21.59 10.63
N ARG A 443 9.75 -22.17 9.92
CA ARG A 443 10.03 -23.19 8.88
C ARG A 443 10.78 -22.63 7.66
N GLU A 444 10.68 -21.34 7.41
CA GLU A 444 11.34 -20.67 6.28
C GLU A 444 12.67 -20.05 6.72
N ILE A 445 12.71 -19.43 7.90
CA ILE A 445 13.90 -18.70 8.38
C ILE A 445 14.91 -19.63 9.08
N ASN A 446 14.48 -20.38 10.09
CA ASN A 446 15.36 -21.25 10.88
C ASN A 446 14.60 -22.48 11.40
N PRO A 447 14.55 -23.57 10.61
CA PRO A 447 13.85 -24.80 10.98
C PRO A 447 14.44 -25.53 12.20
N GLU A 448 15.69 -25.22 12.58
CA GLU A 448 16.38 -25.92 13.67
C GLU A 448 15.74 -25.64 15.03
N MET A 449 15.31 -24.39 15.27
CA MET A 449 14.65 -23.96 16.50
C MET A 449 13.33 -24.72 16.77
N LEU A 450 12.70 -25.24 15.72
CA LEU A 450 11.48 -26.04 15.83
C LEU A 450 11.80 -27.50 16.14
N LYS A 451 10.96 -28.14 16.96
CA LYS A 451 11.02 -29.59 17.18
C LYS A 451 10.74 -30.36 15.89
N LYS A 452 11.30 -31.57 15.74
CA LYS A 452 11.12 -32.44 14.54
C LYS A 452 9.66 -32.59 14.11
N LYS A 453 8.72 -32.67 15.07
CA LYS A 453 7.27 -32.79 14.82
C LYS A 453 6.66 -31.58 14.10
N ASP A 454 7.28 -30.41 14.24
CA ASP A 454 6.73 -29.12 13.82
C ASP A 454 7.41 -28.55 12.57
N ARG A 455 8.56 -29.10 12.15
CA ARG A 455 9.30 -28.68 10.94
C ARG A 455 8.50 -28.93 9.65
N GLY A 456 7.76 -30.03 9.57
CA GLY A 456 7.06 -30.44 8.35
C GLY A 456 8.02 -30.91 7.24
N LYS A 457 7.47 -31.56 6.21
CA LYS A 457 8.27 -32.33 5.23
C LYS A 457 9.26 -31.49 4.41
N ILE A 458 8.86 -30.29 4.01
CA ILE A 458 9.68 -29.43 3.13
C ILE A 458 10.85 -28.84 3.92
N ALA A 459 10.60 -28.33 5.13
CA ALA A 459 11.67 -27.75 5.95
C ALA A 459 12.65 -28.82 6.48
N THR A 460 12.20 -30.07 6.69
CA THR A 460 13.13 -31.17 7.03
C THR A 460 14.05 -31.56 5.88
N ILE A 461 13.58 -31.47 4.63
CA ILE A 461 14.40 -31.75 3.45
C ILE A 461 15.40 -30.62 3.21
N ASN A 462 14.95 -29.37 3.36
CA ASN A 462 15.76 -28.17 3.12
C ASN A 462 16.64 -27.76 4.32
N LEU A 463 16.67 -28.56 5.39
CA LEU A 463 17.35 -28.19 6.64
C LEU A 463 18.87 -28.02 6.45
N LYS A 464 19.45 -28.73 5.48
CA LYS A 464 20.87 -28.59 5.09
C LYS A 464 21.15 -27.34 4.26
N ASP A 465 20.16 -26.86 3.52
CA ASP A 465 20.29 -25.71 2.61
C ASP A 465 20.01 -24.37 3.31
N ILE A 466 19.18 -24.37 4.37
CA ILE A 466 18.79 -23.18 5.13
C ILE A 466 19.70 -23.02 6.35
N LYS A 467 20.77 -22.23 6.20
CA LYS A 467 21.58 -21.79 7.36
C LYS A 467 20.84 -20.70 8.14
N ALA A 468 20.94 -20.78 9.47
CA ALA A 468 20.42 -19.74 10.34
C ALA A 468 21.12 -18.40 10.04
N PRO A 469 20.39 -17.30 9.81
CA PRO A 469 21.00 -16.01 9.54
C PRO A 469 21.79 -15.54 10.75
N GLN A 470 23.05 -15.11 10.56
CA GLN A 470 23.80 -14.45 11.62
C GLN A 470 23.41 -12.97 11.73
N TYR A 471 23.65 -12.38 12.91
CA TYR A 471 23.36 -10.97 13.12
C TYR A 471 24.19 -10.10 12.16
N GLY A 472 23.52 -9.24 11.38
CA GLY A 472 24.16 -8.36 10.39
C GLY A 472 24.59 -9.06 9.10
N GLU A 473 24.24 -10.33 8.89
CA GLU A 473 24.52 -11.06 7.66
C GLU A 473 23.51 -10.68 6.56
N VAL A 474 23.89 -9.72 5.71
CA VAL A 474 23.10 -9.39 4.52
C VAL A 474 23.17 -10.56 3.53
N LYS A 475 22.03 -11.17 3.21
CA LYS A 475 21.92 -12.16 2.14
C LYS A 475 22.22 -11.49 0.80
N VAL A 476 23.47 -11.61 0.34
CA VAL A 476 23.84 -11.24 -1.02
C VAL A 476 23.38 -12.38 -1.93
N ASN A 477 22.45 -12.07 -2.84
CA ASN A 477 22.06 -13.01 -3.88
C ASN A 477 23.16 -13.02 -4.95
N ASP A 478 24.07 -13.99 -4.88
CA ASP A 478 25.15 -14.17 -5.86
C ASP A 478 24.61 -14.54 -7.27
N THR A 479 23.40 -15.11 -7.32
CA THR A 479 22.71 -15.55 -8.54
C THR A 479 21.36 -14.86 -8.69
N VAL A 480 20.97 -14.53 -9.93
CA VAL A 480 19.56 -14.25 -10.24
C VAL A 480 18.76 -15.51 -9.91
N GLU A 481 17.89 -15.44 -8.90
CA GLU A 481 17.13 -16.59 -8.43
C GLU A 481 16.52 -17.40 -9.60
N GLY A 482 16.70 -18.73 -9.63
CA GLY A 482 16.12 -19.55 -10.69
C GLY A 482 16.78 -19.42 -12.07
N MET A 483 17.94 -18.78 -12.16
CA MET A 483 18.88 -19.02 -13.26
C MET A 483 19.19 -20.53 -13.39
N ASP A 484 19.32 -21.25 -12.28
CA ASP A 484 19.45 -22.72 -12.24
C ASP A 484 18.30 -23.44 -12.97
N LEU A 485 17.08 -22.88 -12.94
CA LEU A 485 15.91 -23.46 -13.62
C LEU A 485 15.96 -23.17 -15.12
N LEU A 486 16.42 -21.98 -15.51
CA LEU A 486 16.62 -21.62 -16.91
C LEU A 486 17.70 -22.50 -17.54
N MET A 487 18.81 -22.74 -16.83
CA MET A 487 19.87 -23.66 -17.25
C MET A 487 19.37 -25.08 -17.44
N LYS A 488 18.60 -25.60 -16.47
CA LYS A 488 17.96 -26.92 -16.57
C LYS A 488 16.98 -27.00 -17.74
N TYR A 489 16.31 -25.91 -18.07
CA TYR A 489 15.41 -25.82 -19.21
C TYR A 489 16.17 -25.79 -20.54
N GLN A 490 17.21 -24.96 -20.67
CA GLN A 490 18.03 -24.85 -21.88
C GLN A 490 18.75 -26.17 -22.19
N ARG A 491 19.37 -26.79 -21.18
CA ARG A 491 20.00 -28.12 -21.33
C ARG A 491 19.01 -29.18 -21.79
N LYS A 492 17.80 -29.21 -21.23
CA LYS A 492 16.74 -30.13 -21.68
C LYS A 492 16.27 -29.86 -23.10
N LYS A 493 16.31 -28.60 -23.55
CA LYS A 493 15.98 -28.22 -24.93
C LYS A 493 17.07 -28.68 -25.89
N GLU A 494 18.34 -28.50 -25.55
CA GLU A 494 19.49 -28.99 -26.31
C GLU A 494 19.53 -30.52 -26.38
N GLU A 495 19.20 -31.21 -25.29
CA GLU A 495 19.08 -32.68 -25.27
C GLU A 495 17.92 -33.19 -26.14
N LYS A 496 16.81 -32.43 -26.25
CA LYS A 496 15.70 -32.76 -27.17
C LYS A 496 16.06 -32.49 -28.63
N GLU A 497 16.69 -31.35 -28.93
CA GLU A 497 17.11 -30.98 -30.29
C GLU A 497 18.22 -31.91 -30.83
N ASN A 498 19.12 -32.39 -29.97
CA ASN A 498 20.13 -33.39 -30.35
C ASN A 498 19.55 -34.80 -30.58
N ASN A 499 18.42 -35.13 -29.97
CA ASN A 499 17.71 -36.39 -30.24
C ASN A 499 16.89 -36.34 -31.52
N GLU A 500 16.41 -35.18 -31.96
CA GLU A 500 15.70 -35.03 -33.24
C GLU A 500 16.62 -35.07 -34.48
N ASN A 501 17.92 -34.82 -34.33
CA ASN A 501 18.92 -34.89 -35.41
C ASN A 501 19.52 -36.29 -35.66
N ASN A 502 19.04 -37.33 -34.96
CA ASN A 502 19.51 -38.72 -35.11
C ASN A 502 18.42 -39.66 -35.68
N GLU A 503 17.41 -39.13 -36.37
CA GLU A 503 16.45 -39.93 -37.14
C GLU A 503 16.33 -39.39 -38.57
N ASP A 504 17.30 -39.74 -39.41
CA ASP A 504 17.15 -39.78 -40.87
C ASP A 504 17.90 -41.00 -41.42
N GLU A 505 17.25 -42.17 -41.38
CA GLU A 505 17.35 -43.25 -42.39
C GLU A 505 16.31 -44.36 -42.08
N ASP A 506 15.06 -44.20 -42.57
CA ASP A 506 14.36 -45.20 -43.42
C ASP A 506 12.95 -44.68 -43.82
N PRO A 507 12.66 -44.41 -45.10
CA PRO A 507 11.36 -43.92 -45.54
C PRO A 507 10.42 -45.07 -45.91
N GLY A 508 9.52 -45.43 -44.99
CA GLY A 508 8.27 -46.08 -45.37
C GLY A 508 7.73 -47.11 -44.38
N GLU A 509 6.76 -46.71 -43.55
CA GLU A 509 5.44 -47.35 -43.44
C GLU A 509 4.63 -46.66 -42.33
N GLY A 510 3.54 -45.99 -42.71
CA GLY A 510 2.63 -45.35 -41.78
C GLY A 510 1.90 -46.38 -40.91
N TRP A 511 2.16 -46.34 -39.60
CA TRP A 511 1.36 -47.04 -38.59
C TRP A 511 1.00 -46.12 -37.42
N GLU A 512 -0.10 -45.42 -37.65
CA GLU A 512 -0.98 -44.81 -36.66
C GLU A 512 -1.45 -45.90 -35.67
N GLY A 513 -1.04 -45.81 -34.39
CA GLY A 513 -1.71 -46.51 -33.29
C GLY A 513 -0.85 -47.36 -32.36
N TRP A 514 -0.19 -46.72 -31.39
CA TRP A 514 0.12 -47.33 -30.09
C TRP A 514 -0.35 -46.39 -28.96
N GLU A 515 -1.64 -46.50 -28.62
CA GLU A 515 -2.10 -46.25 -27.25
C GLU A 515 -1.44 -47.31 -26.37
N VAL A 516 -0.40 -46.94 -25.61
CA VAL A 516 0.06 -47.80 -24.52
C VAL A 516 -0.86 -47.59 -23.33
N ASP A 517 -1.68 -48.62 -23.15
CA ASP A 517 -2.49 -48.93 -22.00
C ASP A 517 -1.68 -48.71 -20.71
N SER A 518 -2.19 -47.86 -19.82
CA SER A 518 -1.68 -47.73 -18.46
C SER A 518 -2.19 -48.90 -17.63
N GLU A 519 -1.62 -50.07 -17.82
CA GLU A 519 -1.73 -51.18 -16.86
C GLU A 519 -0.91 -50.80 -15.62
N ALA A 520 -1.59 -50.15 -14.67
CA ALA A 520 -1.15 -50.07 -13.29
C ALA A 520 -1.33 -51.46 -12.66
N GLU A 521 -0.30 -52.30 -12.72
CA GLU A 521 -0.16 -53.39 -11.77
C GLU A 521 -0.06 -52.79 -10.37
N VAL A 522 -1.04 -53.13 -9.55
CA VAL A 522 -1.02 -52.91 -8.10
C VAL A 522 -0.01 -53.90 -7.54
N ILE A 523 1.23 -53.46 -7.38
CA ILE A 523 2.17 -54.13 -6.47
C ILE A 523 1.77 -53.71 -5.05
N ASN A 524 1.35 -54.70 -4.28
CA ASN A 524 1.18 -54.61 -2.83
C ASN A 524 2.55 -54.35 -2.21
N ASP A 525 2.81 -53.11 -1.77
CA ASP A 525 3.91 -52.81 -0.84
C ASP A 525 3.45 -53.12 0.59
N GLU A 526 3.51 -54.40 0.95
CA GLU A 526 3.80 -54.82 2.32
C GLU A 526 5.17 -55.50 2.30
N GLU A 527 6.25 -54.72 2.41
CA GLU A 527 7.47 -55.15 3.10
C GLU A 527 8.37 -53.93 3.39
N ASN A 528 8.64 -53.71 4.68
CA ASN A 528 9.62 -52.74 5.17
C ASN A 528 11.01 -53.18 4.73
N GLY A 529 11.67 -52.37 3.90
CA GLY A 529 13.12 -52.40 3.68
C GLY A 529 13.66 -50.97 3.74
N ASP A 530 14.34 -50.65 4.85
CA ASP A 530 15.14 -49.44 4.99
C ASP A 530 16.23 -49.40 3.91
N ASN A 531 16.02 -48.62 2.84
CA ASN A 531 17.11 -48.14 2.01
C ASN A 531 17.62 -46.83 2.61
N GLU A 532 18.58 -46.95 3.53
CA GLU A 532 19.41 -45.82 3.94
C GLU A 532 20.25 -45.36 2.73
N GLU A 533 19.91 -44.22 2.13
CA GLU A 533 20.82 -43.52 1.21
C GLU A 533 22.16 -43.29 1.93
N THR A 534 23.23 -43.89 1.42
CA THR A 534 24.59 -43.79 1.95
C THR A 534 25.10 -42.34 1.87
N GLU A 535 25.99 -41.96 2.79
CA GLU A 535 26.58 -40.60 2.83
C GLU A 535 27.33 -40.25 1.52
N GLU A 536 27.81 -41.25 0.77
CA GLU A 536 28.52 -41.07 -0.51
C GLU A 536 27.58 -40.59 -1.64
N ASP A 537 26.39 -41.17 -1.76
CA ASP A 537 25.36 -40.76 -2.75
C ASP A 537 24.86 -39.33 -2.49
N LYS A 538 24.85 -38.91 -1.22
CA LYS A 538 24.51 -37.53 -0.81
C LYS A 538 25.62 -36.56 -1.17
N MET A 539 26.89 -36.95 -0.96
CA MET A 539 28.05 -36.13 -1.33
C MET A 539 28.18 -35.95 -2.85
N GLU A 540 27.86 -36.96 -3.67
CA GLU A 540 27.83 -36.80 -5.12
C GLU A 540 26.72 -35.86 -5.60
N LYS A 541 25.50 -35.99 -5.07
CA LYS A 541 24.40 -35.07 -5.36
C LYS A 541 24.72 -33.62 -4.95
N GLU A 542 25.45 -33.43 -3.84
CA GLU A 542 25.90 -32.10 -3.39
C GLU A 542 26.99 -31.51 -4.30
N LYS A 543 27.94 -32.32 -4.77
CA LYS A 543 28.95 -31.87 -5.75
C LYS A 543 28.31 -31.42 -7.05
N ILE A 544 27.34 -32.17 -7.57
CA ILE A 544 26.61 -31.83 -8.79
C ILE A 544 25.87 -30.49 -8.63
N LYS A 545 25.18 -30.27 -7.50
CA LYS A 545 24.50 -28.99 -7.22
C LYS A 545 25.46 -27.80 -7.10
N MET A 546 26.63 -27.98 -6.48
CA MET A 546 27.64 -26.92 -6.40
C MET A 546 28.22 -26.59 -7.77
N GLU A 547 28.38 -27.59 -8.64
CA GLU A 547 28.85 -27.40 -10.01
C GLU A 547 27.81 -26.69 -10.89
N GLU A 548 26.52 -27.00 -10.72
CA GLU A 548 25.40 -26.29 -11.38
C GLU A 548 25.38 -24.80 -11.00
N LYS A 549 25.53 -24.46 -9.71
CA LYS A 549 25.57 -23.07 -9.24
C LYS A 549 26.77 -22.29 -9.78
N LYS A 550 27.94 -22.94 -9.88
CA LYS A 550 29.15 -22.34 -10.46
C LYS A 550 28.97 -22.02 -11.94
N LYS A 551 28.39 -22.95 -12.70
CA LYS A 551 28.06 -22.74 -14.13
C LYS A 551 27.03 -21.62 -14.33
N ALA A 552 26.01 -21.54 -13.47
CA ALA A 552 25.05 -20.43 -13.50
C ALA A 552 25.70 -19.07 -13.23
N ASN A 553 26.66 -19.00 -12.31
CA ASN A 553 27.43 -17.78 -12.03
C ASN A 553 28.34 -17.38 -13.20
N GLU A 554 29.05 -18.35 -13.79
CA GLU A 554 29.90 -18.12 -14.97
C GLU A 554 29.07 -17.59 -16.15
N GLU A 555 27.88 -18.15 -16.39
CA GLU A 555 27.03 -17.69 -17.48
C GLU A 555 26.48 -16.29 -17.25
N LEU A 556 26.05 -15.95 -16.03
CA LEU A 556 25.63 -14.58 -15.66
C LEU A 556 26.74 -13.54 -15.90
N THR A 557 28.01 -13.92 -15.73
CA THR A 557 29.13 -13.01 -16.05
C THR A 557 29.43 -12.90 -17.54
N SER A 558 29.01 -13.89 -18.34
CA SER A 558 29.30 -13.98 -19.78
C SER A 558 28.18 -13.50 -20.69
N ARG A 559 26.91 -13.61 -20.26
CA ARG A 559 25.71 -13.37 -21.06
C ARG A 559 24.84 -12.29 -20.44
N ILE A 560 24.48 -11.30 -21.25
CA ILE A 560 23.52 -10.26 -20.89
C ILE A 560 22.09 -10.82 -21.09
N LEU A 561 21.27 -10.82 -20.04
CA LEU A 561 19.88 -11.26 -20.12
C LEU A 561 19.00 -10.19 -20.78
N THR A 562 18.05 -10.63 -21.61
CA THR A 562 17.02 -9.78 -22.24
C THR A 562 15.70 -9.87 -21.48
N ASP A 563 14.76 -8.95 -21.76
CA ASP A 563 13.42 -8.93 -21.15
C ASP A 563 12.64 -10.25 -21.37
N GLU A 564 12.86 -10.91 -22.51
CA GLU A 564 12.32 -12.25 -22.78
C GLU A 564 12.88 -13.34 -21.85
N ASP A 565 14.16 -13.25 -21.48
CA ASP A 565 14.79 -14.19 -20.56
C ASP A 565 14.27 -13.96 -19.13
N PHE A 566 13.99 -12.72 -18.74
CA PHE A 566 13.34 -12.39 -17.46
C PHE A 566 11.89 -12.89 -17.38
N THR A 567 11.10 -12.78 -18.46
CA THR A 567 9.75 -13.34 -18.49
C THR A 567 9.76 -14.88 -18.46
N LYS A 568 10.70 -15.53 -19.16
CA LYS A 568 10.91 -16.98 -19.08
C LYS A 568 11.33 -17.42 -17.68
N LEU A 569 12.22 -16.67 -17.01
CA LEU A 569 12.61 -16.90 -15.63
C LEU A 569 11.41 -16.81 -14.67
N LYS A 570 10.58 -15.75 -14.78
CA LYS A 570 9.34 -15.62 -14.01
C LYS A 570 8.46 -16.88 -14.18
N ARG A 571 8.23 -17.32 -15.43
CA ARG A 571 7.43 -18.52 -15.75
C ARG A 571 7.98 -19.82 -15.15
N LEU A 572 9.27 -20.07 -15.29
CA LEU A 572 9.91 -21.29 -14.76
C LEU A 572 9.83 -21.34 -13.23
N ARG A 573 9.98 -20.20 -12.55
CA ARG A 573 9.77 -20.09 -11.10
C ARG A 573 8.33 -20.46 -10.72
N HIS A 574 7.32 -19.90 -11.39
CA HIS A 574 5.93 -20.23 -11.10
C HIS A 574 5.62 -21.72 -11.28
N HIS A 575 6.19 -22.33 -12.33
CA HIS A 575 6.00 -23.76 -12.58
C HIS A 575 6.60 -24.60 -11.46
N GLU A 576 7.81 -24.27 -11.00
CA GLU A 576 8.47 -25.00 -9.93
C GLU A 576 7.74 -24.83 -8.59
N GLU A 577 7.29 -23.62 -8.26
CA GLU A 577 6.52 -23.37 -7.04
C GLU A 577 5.14 -24.06 -7.07
N LEU A 578 4.45 -24.05 -8.22
CA LEU A 578 3.22 -24.82 -8.41
C LEU A 578 3.45 -26.32 -8.22
N LYS A 579 4.54 -26.86 -8.77
CA LYS A 579 4.92 -28.26 -8.58
C LYS A 579 5.16 -28.59 -7.11
N LYS A 580 5.89 -27.74 -6.38
CA LYS A 580 6.13 -27.89 -4.93
C LYS A 580 4.83 -27.89 -4.12
N MET A 581 3.83 -27.09 -4.51
CA MET A 581 2.54 -26.99 -3.82
C MET A 581 1.54 -28.10 -4.19
N THR A 582 1.59 -28.60 -5.42
CA THR A 582 0.59 -29.55 -5.95
C THR A 582 1.05 -31.01 -5.94
N GLY A 583 2.37 -31.25 -5.82
CA GLY A 583 2.95 -32.58 -5.65
C GLY A 583 2.90 -33.50 -6.86
N ASN A 584 2.45 -33.02 -8.03
CA ASN A 584 2.39 -33.81 -9.26
C ASN A 584 3.72 -33.72 -10.03
N LYS A 585 4.25 -34.89 -10.42
CA LYS A 585 5.35 -35.02 -11.38
C LYS A 585 4.79 -34.93 -12.81
N ASP A 586 5.49 -34.14 -13.62
CA ASP A 586 5.50 -34.13 -15.09
C ASP A 586 4.20 -33.80 -15.82
N GLU A 587 3.94 -32.50 -16.02
CA GLU A 587 3.40 -31.98 -17.30
C GLU A 587 4.03 -30.61 -17.61
N GLU A 588 4.64 -30.51 -18.78
CA GLU A 588 5.30 -29.34 -19.35
C GLU A 588 4.20 -28.41 -19.91
N PHE A 589 4.13 -27.16 -19.43
CA PHE A 589 3.15 -26.18 -19.90
C PHE A 589 3.82 -24.81 -20.13
N LEU A 590 3.87 -24.38 -21.39
CA LEU A 590 4.33 -23.07 -21.84
C LEU A 590 3.25 -22.42 -22.73
N SER A 591 2.87 -21.17 -22.45
CA SER A 591 2.44 -20.21 -23.48
C SER A 591 2.60 -18.78 -22.98
N ASP A 592 2.71 -17.88 -23.97
CA ASP A 592 3.12 -16.49 -23.89
C ASP A 592 1.94 -15.54 -23.66
N SER A 593 2.01 -14.72 -22.61
CA SER A 593 1.26 -13.46 -22.49
C SER A 593 2.03 -12.55 -21.53
N SER A 594 2.41 -11.38 -22.02
CA SER A 594 3.14 -10.34 -21.33
C SER A 594 2.22 -9.14 -21.18
N ASP A 595 1.74 -8.89 -19.96
CA ASP A 595 1.27 -7.59 -19.54
C ASP A 595 1.95 -7.32 -18.19
N GLU A 596 2.75 -6.26 -18.16
CA GLU A 596 3.33 -5.72 -16.93
C GLU A 596 2.48 -4.52 -16.53
N GLU A 597 1.86 -4.61 -15.36
CA GLU A 597 1.23 -3.47 -14.71
C GLU A 597 1.95 -3.20 -13.38
N GLU A 598 2.27 -1.93 -13.18
CA GLU A 598 2.83 -1.38 -11.96
C GLU A 598 1.68 -1.16 -10.95
N GLU A 599 1.61 -2.00 -9.90
CA GLU A 599 0.77 -1.72 -8.73
C GLU A 599 1.63 -1.15 -7.60
N GLU A 600 1.26 0.04 -7.10
CA GLU A 600 1.90 0.71 -5.96
C GLU A 600 1.66 -0.07 -4.65
N THR A 601 2.67 -0.13 -3.79
CA THR A 601 2.60 -0.88 -2.53
C THR A 601 2.50 0.00 -1.29
N LYS A 602 1.66 -0.42 -0.33
CA LYS A 602 1.53 0.20 1.00
C LYS A 602 2.84 0.01 1.81
N GLU A 603 3.47 1.13 2.15
CA GLU A 603 4.73 1.25 2.91
C GLU A 603 4.57 0.89 4.41
N TYR A 604 3.34 0.85 4.94
CA TYR A 604 3.09 0.78 6.39
C TYR A 604 2.18 -0.39 6.81
N LEU A 605 2.46 -0.91 8.00
CA LEU A 605 1.59 -1.86 8.71
C LEU A 605 0.41 -1.08 9.30
N ASP A 606 -0.82 -1.49 8.98
CA ASP A 606 -2.00 -0.96 9.63
C ASP A 606 -2.30 -1.74 10.92
N ALA A 607 -2.81 -1.07 11.95
CA ALA A 607 -3.17 -1.71 13.21
C ALA A 607 -4.25 -2.78 13.03
N ASP A 608 -5.08 -2.63 12.00
CA ASP A 608 -6.14 -3.56 11.65
C ASP A 608 -5.59 -4.88 11.09
N ASP A 609 -4.42 -4.89 10.44
CA ASP A 609 -3.78 -6.12 9.94
C ASP A 609 -3.44 -7.12 11.07
N LEU A 610 -3.23 -6.62 12.29
CA LEU A 610 -3.01 -7.45 13.49
C LEU A 610 -4.30 -8.14 13.97
N THR A 611 -5.47 -7.64 13.58
CA THR A 611 -6.79 -8.07 14.08
C THR A 611 -7.57 -8.95 13.09
N VAL A 612 -7.22 -8.92 11.80
CA VAL A 612 -8.05 -9.44 10.68
C VAL A 612 -8.25 -10.96 10.65
N HIS A 613 -7.59 -11.73 11.52
CA HIS A 613 -7.75 -13.20 11.53
C HIS A 613 -8.88 -13.69 12.46
N ILE A 614 -9.88 -12.86 12.71
CA ILE A 614 -11.16 -13.30 13.25
C ILE A 614 -11.90 -14.00 12.10
N LYS A 615 -11.92 -15.34 12.10
CA LYS A 615 -12.88 -16.08 11.26
C LYS A 615 -14.24 -15.44 11.44
N ARG A 616 -14.94 -15.12 10.34
CA ARG A 616 -16.34 -14.72 10.35
C ARG A 616 -17.07 -15.53 11.43
N LYS A 617 -17.64 -14.84 12.41
CA LYS A 617 -18.39 -15.46 13.51
C LYS A 617 -19.32 -16.51 12.90
N ARG A 618 -19.44 -17.69 13.52
CA ARG A 618 -20.37 -18.71 13.01
C ARG A 618 -21.73 -18.03 12.88
N SER A 619 -22.24 -17.93 11.65
CA SER A 619 -23.52 -17.28 11.36
C SER A 619 -24.58 -17.85 12.28
N ASP A 620 -25.32 -16.99 12.97
CA ASP A 620 -26.46 -17.42 13.76
C ASP A 620 -27.46 -18.19 12.89
N TYR A 621 -28.30 -19.03 13.51
CA TYR A 621 -29.23 -19.87 12.75
C TYR A 621 -30.07 -19.05 11.76
N GLU A 622 -30.41 -17.81 12.11
CA GLU A 622 -31.15 -16.86 11.28
C GLU A 622 -30.34 -16.41 10.06
N GLU A 623 -29.12 -15.91 10.24
CA GLU A 623 -28.22 -15.52 9.13
C GLU A 623 -27.88 -16.71 8.21
N ARG A 624 -27.73 -17.91 8.79
CA ARG A 624 -27.53 -19.14 8.02
C ARG A 624 -28.76 -19.46 7.19
N MET A 625 -29.97 -19.32 7.75
CA MET A 625 -31.22 -19.52 7.02
C MET A 625 -31.45 -18.44 5.95
N GLU A 626 -31.01 -17.21 6.17
CA GLU A 626 -31.06 -16.12 5.19
C GLU A 626 -30.08 -16.32 4.04
N SER A 627 -28.84 -16.73 4.31
CA SER A 627 -27.89 -17.08 3.25
C SER A 627 -28.40 -18.26 2.39
N ILE A 628 -29.07 -19.22 3.04
CA ILE A 628 -29.74 -20.34 2.37
C ILE A 628 -30.93 -19.84 1.55
N LYS A 629 -31.75 -18.90 2.05
CA LYS A 629 -32.86 -18.29 1.30
C LYS A 629 -32.35 -17.48 0.11
N ARG A 630 -31.31 -16.66 0.28
CA ARG A 630 -30.65 -15.88 -0.78
C ARG A 630 -30.04 -16.80 -1.84
N GLY A 631 -29.43 -17.92 -1.44
CA GLY A 631 -28.96 -18.97 -2.35
C GLY A 631 -30.09 -19.77 -3.03
N ARG A 632 -31.34 -19.62 -2.58
CA ARG A 632 -32.57 -20.21 -3.14
C ARG A 632 -33.38 -19.21 -3.98
N GLU A 633 -33.08 -17.92 -3.95
CA GLU A 633 -33.73 -16.92 -4.80
C GLU A 633 -33.46 -17.26 -6.28
N GLY A 634 -34.54 -17.50 -7.04
CA GLY A 634 -34.50 -17.97 -8.42
C GLY A 634 -34.51 -19.50 -8.62
N ARG A 635 -34.82 -20.30 -7.59
CA ARG A 635 -35.03 -21.77 -7.71
C ARG A 635 -36.38 -22.18 -7.09
N LEU A 636 -37.04 -23.20 -7.65
CA LEU A 636 -38.13 -23.88 -6.95
C LEU A 636 -37.59 -24.54 -5.67
N LYS A 637 -38.40 -24.56 -4.60
CA LYS A 637 -38.08 -24.84 -3.18
C LYS A 637 -37.07 -25.98 -2.90
N PHE A 638 -36.90 -26.95 -3.81
CA PHE A 638 -35.89 -28.03 -3.77
C PHE A 638 -35.32 -28.42 -5.15
N GLY A 639 -35.13 -27.47 -6.07
CA GLY A 639 -34.63 -27.70 -7.43
C GLY A 639 -33.19 -27.22 -7.68
N SER A 640 -32.46 -27.90 -8.56
CA SER A 640 -31.19 -27.41 -9.14
C SER A 640 -31.45 -26.26 -10.12
N ARG A 641 -30.55 -25.26 -10.20
CA ARG A 641 -30.63 -24.15 -11.16
C ARG A 641 -30.50 -24.61 -12.62
N LYS A 642 -29.85 -25.76 -12.85
CA LYS A 642 -29.92 -26.46 -14.15
C LYS A 642 -31.22 -27.23 -14.17
N GLY A 643 -32.20 -26.74 -14.92
CA GLY A 643 -33.43 -27.45 -15.23
C GLY A 643 -33.14 -28.85 -15.80
N LYS A 644 -34.10 -29.76 -15.66
CA LYS A 644 -34.05 -31.11 -16.25
C LYS A 644 -34.15 -31.02 -17.77
N GLU A 645 -33.06 -30.71 -18.46
CA GLU A 645 -32.95 -31.01 -19.88
C GLU A 645 -32.28 -32.37 -20.06
N ARG A 646 -33.12 -33.30 -20.56
CA ARG A 646 -32.80 -34.56 -21.23
C ARG A 646 -32.27 -35.71 -20.37
N SER A 647 -33.22 -36.60 -20.08
CA SER A 647 -33.14 -38.06 -20.18
C SER A 647 -32.04 -38.77 -19.39
N SER A 648 -32.49 -39.56 -18.41
CA SER A 648 -31.69 -40.64 -17.82
C SER A 648 -31.08 -41.51 -18.92
N VAL A 649 -29.75 -41.54 -18.97
CA VAL A 649 -28.95 -42.56 -19.65
C VAL A 649 -29.54 -43.94 -19.32
N THR A 650 -29.96 -44.70 -20.34
CA THR A 650 -30.62 -46.00 -20.16
C THR A 650 -29.75 -46.93 -19.31
N ASN A 651 -30.36 -47.81 -18.50
CA ASN A 651 -29.62 -48.76 -17.64
C ASN A 651 -28.58 -49.59 -18.43
N ALA A 652 -28.79 -49.77 -19.73
CA ALA A 652 -27.85 -50.39 -20.65
C ALA A 652 -26.52 -49.62 -20.79
N GLU A 653 -26.55 -48.28 -20.84
CA GLU A 653 -25.35 -47.44 -20.92
C GLU A 653 -24.66 -47.27 -19.57
N LYS A 654 -25.41 -47.15 -18.47
CA LYS A 654 -24.83 -47.18 -17.11
C LYS A 654 -24.09 -48.49 -16.83
N SER A 655 -24.61 -49.62 -17.31
CA SER A 655 -23.95 -50.92 -17.19
C SER A 655 -22.66 -51.07 -18.00
N LYS A 656 -22.43 -50.20 -19.00
CA LYS A 656 -21.22 -50.19 -19.85
C LYS A 656 -20.15 -49.24 -19.32
N LYS A 657 -20.53 -48.12 -18.70
CA LYS A 657 -19.60 -47.08 -18.24
C LYS A 657 -19.20 -47.18 -16.77
N ASN A 658 -20.04 -47.79 -15.92
CA ASN A 658 -19.84 -47.77 -14.46
C ASN A 658 -19.59 -49.16 -13.84
N LYS A 659 -19.29 -50.21 -14.63
CA LYS A 659 -18.89 -51.51 -14.08
C LYS A 659 -17.37 -51.59 -13.96
N ALA A 660 -16.89 -52.10 -12.83
CA ALA A 660 -15.47 -52.39 -12.64
C ALA A 660 -14.95 -53.31 -13.75
N PHE A 661 -13.72 -53.06 -14.22
CA PHE A 661 -13.12 -53.71 -15.38
C PHE A 661 -13.16 -55.25 -15.29
N MET A 662 -12.89 -55.80 -14.10
CA MET A 662 -12.98 -57.25 -13.80
C MET A 662 -14.35 -57.87 -14.12
N MET A 663 -15.45 -57.12 -13.97
CA MET A 663 -16.79 -57.60 -14.35
C MET A 663 -17.11 -57.46 -15.84
N ILE A 664 -16.37 -56.62 -16.57
CA ILE A 664 -16.55 -56.40 -18.01
C ILE A 664 -15.81 -57.48 -18.83
N VAL A 665 -14.64 -57.92 -18.36
CA VAL A 665 -13.80 -58.94 -19.02
C VAL A 665 -14.53 -60.29 -19.17
N HIS A 666 -15.30 -60.71 -18.16
CA HIS A 666 -16.06 -61.97 -18.21
C HIS A 666 -17.40 -61.89 -18.95
N LYS A 667 -17.78 -60.72 -19.47
CA LYS A 667 -19.05 -60.56 -20.19
C LYS A 667 -18.97 -61.26 -21.54
N ARG A 668 -19.90 -62.18 -21.83
CA ARG A 668 -20.00 -62.91 -23.12
C ARG A 668 -19.88 -62.00 -24.35
N SER A 669 -20.38 -60.76 -24.30
CA SER A 669 -20.29 -59.81 -25.42
C SER A 669 -18.87 -59.29 -25.70
N VAL A 670 -17.96 -59.35 -24.72
CA VAL A 670 -16.55 -58.95 -24.84
C VAL A 670 -15.72 -60.16 -25.28
N GLN A 671 -15.90 -61.31 -24.63
CA GLN A 671 -15.25 -62.57 -25.01
C GLN A 671 -15.61 -63.02 -26.44
N ASN A 672 -16.87 -62.82 -26.86
CA ASN A 672 -17.29 -63.16 -28.22
C ASN A 672 -16.75 -62.19 -29.28
N LYS A 673 -16.15 -61.05 -28.94
CA LYS A 673 -15.49 -60.18 -29.93
C LYS A 673 -14.30 -60.86 -30.59
N ALA A 674 -13.56 -61.68 -29.83
CA ALA A 674 -12.45 -62.48 -30.35
C ALA A 674 -12.93 -63.58 -31.31
N LYS A 675 -14.13 -64.13 -31.06
CA LYS A 675 -14.74 -65.23 -31.84
C LYS A 675 -15.64 -64.79 -33.01
N LYS A 676 -15.64 -63.50 -33.39
CA LYS A 676 -16.47 -63.00 -34.50
C LYS A 676 -15.99 -63.53 -35.85
N SER A 677 -16.94 -63.98 -36.67
CA SER A 677 -16.65 -64.37 -38.05
C SER A 677 -16.13 -63.18 -38.87
N LEU A 678 -15.32 -63.45 -39.89
CA LEU A 678 -14.79 -62.43 -40.80
C LEU A 678 -15.90 -61.58 -41.43
N ARG A 679 -17.06 -62.18 -41.71
CA ARG A 679 -18.24 -61.48 -42.26
C ARG A 679 -18.80 -60.44 -41.29
N GLU A 680 -18.82 -60.73 -39.99
CA GLU A 680 -19.25 -59.76 -38.98
C GLU A 680 -18.24 -58.63 -38.79
N LYS A 681 -16.94 -58.95 -38.78
CA LYS A 681 -15.87 -57.95 -38.72
C LYS A 681 -15.96 -56.97 -39.89
N GLN A 682 -16.17 -57.49 -41.11
CA GLN A 682 -16.34 -56.68 -42.31
C GLN A 682 -17.58 -55.78 -42.25
N LYS A 683 -18.72 -56.27 -41.72
CA LYS A 683 -19.94 -55.48 -41.58
C LYS A 683 -19.76 -54.31 -40.59
N ILE A 684 -19.06 -54.55 -39.48
CA ILE A 684 -18.75 -53.52 -38.48
C ILE A 684 -17.79 -52.48 -39.07
N LEU A 685 -16.75 -52.90 -39.79
CA LEU A 685 -15.80 -52.02 -40.45
C LEU A 685 -16.50 -51.11 -41.48
N ARG A 686 -17.37 -51.68 -42.33
CA ARG A 686 -18.17 -50.89 -43.29
C ARG A 686 -19.08 -49.88 -42.59
N ALA A 687 -19.70 -50.25 -41.47
CA ALA A 687 -20.52 -49.34 -40.68
C ALA A 687 -19.69 -48.21 -40.03
N HIS A 688 -18.46 -48.52 -39.58
CA HIS A 688 -17.53 -47.55 -39.03
C HIS A 688 -17.08 -46.54 -40.10
N ILE A 689 -16.65 -47.02 -41.26
CA ILE A 689 -16.27 -46.19 -42.41
C ILE A 689 -17.44 -45.28 -42.83
N LYS A 690 -18.67 -45.82 -42.87
CA LYS A 690 -19.87 -45.03 -43.20
C LYS A 690 -20.12 -43.92 -42.17
N LYS A 691 -19.90 -44.17 -40.88
CA LYS A 691 -20.03 -43.16 -39.82
C LYS A 691 -18.93 -42.10 -39.87
N GLN A 692 -17.68 -42.48 -40.14
CA GLN A 692 -16.59 -41.51 -40.32
C GLN A 692 -16.85 -40.60 -41.53
N LYS A 693 -17.31 -41.17 -42.66
CA LYS A 693 -17.71 -40.39 -43.83
C LYS A 693 -18.87 -39.42 -43.57
N MET A 694 -19.77 -39.74 -42.64
CA MET A 694 -20.85 -38.84 -42.20
C MET A 694 -20.41 -37.77 -41.20
N LYS A 695 -19.24 -37.89 -40.57
CA LYS A 695 -18.69 -36.86 -39.67
C LYS A 695 -17.79 -35.85 -40.38
N LEU A 696 -17.28 -36.23 -41.56
CA LEU A 696 -16.43 -35.40 -42.42
C LEU A 696 -17.25 -34.59 -43.44
N LYS A 697 -18.56 -34.86 -43.56
CA LYS A 697 -19.56 -33.95 -44.13
C LYS A 697 -20.25 -33.23 -42.99
#